data_AF-A0A925JEZ7-F1
#
_entry.id   AF-A0A925JEZ7-F1
#
_cell.length_a   1.000
_cell.length_b   1.000
_cell.length_c   1.000
_cell.angle_alpha   90.00
_cell.angle_beta   90.00
_cell.angle_gamma   90.00
#
_symmetry.space_group_name_H-M   'P 1'
#
loop_
_entity.id
_entity.type
_entity.pdbx_description
1 polymer ?
#
loop_
_entity_poly.entity_id
_entity_poly.type
_entity_poly.pdbx_seq_one_letter_code
_entity_poly.pdbx_strand_id
1 'polypeptide(L)'
;MPVDDRDESPDAPLPPESKEPDVSAALKSETDAPLPPRAEVIAERDANRPEPITPQGKRRRYLTRRNAFIATLAIFVIIFALILIAMLVYKLGYVDRYVAGQIKSTLAEYGIRAEIKHFETKFSPRTVELREIELYDMQTGAPLGNIKSMLATVRIEDLYALNLRRNVNLESLQIDGLEIWVKFDGQGRSNFSNLKLPAPDPNRRILFSYSTAQIKVSNSVVHYGDERYDISGEARNIVATIEPENRNAPEESWSNRVSFAFTNSTFTYEGRPVNDISLSVRGRINQTRADIEELVLRSPLAEARLQGVMDDWRKLSYKMQVTSTVDLTQASDILQAGATLRGSGNFKGTVSGEGTRYQVDGEIKSDALAADGVRLKALTVTARGGGDGATYEANGKAVAELLTAGDFQLNTLQIVGNVMGTGTDFRWLGELYAASARVPGGTTIAGLILSDAVAESRDDVITASAPRASANSIRLTDGVVTGAQASDIRVRSEKGVTTASAGSVRAKEVRASGARINGLTASGVSAVDRDGTTNVSIGKVNIAGILGRGARVGSLNIAGVRLTIREGRVQGSSNDINAGTVTLDASKSLPDGGRVEDVRMARPVFTLEPSGSYRVSADLSLGGGVLGKVNLGAARAAVVATNNQVQLNNFDAAIMNGRATGNATVSATERGESHVVAEFTDLDVGKLLALVSGQVVPLAGNTKGNVDLKFPGTNVALASGTVRADFTAETGDEASGRTPLNGEVALNATKGVFNIERATLKTAASELTATGRFSFETDDSDLNLNLASSDATELQRVINSTGFFPEAQERLDEYGIELAGELAFNGNLRGRLTDPTIDGRASVGSFVMNERNLGALSARLNITPEVINVTEGKLTEPDGGGIQFALNAPRAGEDNISLEAKLDQVNAGNLIAALPLMKPETRQSLSSLRSDLSGRVN
;
A
#
# COMPACT_ATOMS: atom_id res chain seq x y z
N MET A 1 -1.57 -40.52 25.51
CA MET A 1 -2.28 -41.81 25.38
C MET A 1 -2.22 -42.25 23.92
N PRO A 2 -1.91 -43.53 23.64
CA PRO A 2 -0.51 -43.88 23.34
C PRO A 2 -0.28 -45.02 22.29
N VAL A 3 1.02 -45.33 22.10
CA VAL A 3 1.70 -46.61 21.77
C VAL A 3 1.82 -47.02 20.29
N ASP A 4 3.08 -47.18 19.83
CA ASP A 4 3.78 -48.46 19.52
C ASP A 4 4.89 -48.16 18.47
N ASP A 5 6.15 -48.60 18.49
CA ASP A 5 7.14 -49.05 19.48
C ASP A 5 8.43 -49.39 18.68
N ARG A 6 9.60 -49.36 19.35
CA ARG A 6 10.89 -50.02 18.99
C ARG A 6 11.75 -49.40 17.87
N ASP A 7 13.08 -49.36 17.94
CA ASP A 7 14.08 -49.58 19.00
C ASP A 7 15.44 -49.06 18.48
N GLU A 8 16.36 -48.80 19.41
CA GLU A 8 17.71 -48.25 19.23
C GLU A 8 18.80 -49.28 18.84
N SER A 9 19.75 -48.84 17.99
CA SER A 9 21.24 -49.01 18.08
C SER A 9 21.88 -50.44 18.07
N PRO A 10 23.24 -50.61 18.17
CA PRO A 10 24.33 -50.27 17.23
C PRO A 10 25.35 -51.44 16.97
N ASP A 11 26.39 -51.16 16.16
CA ASP A 11 27.74 -51.80 16.05
C ASP A 11 28.00 -53.20 15.41
N ALA A 12 29.17 -53.24 14.74
CA ALA A 12 29.87 -54.19 13.84
C ALA A 12 30.13 -55.64 14.39
N PRO A 13 30.66 -56.70 13.66
CA PRO A 13 31.74 -56.72 12.62
C PRO A 13 31.71 -57.81 11.48
N LEU A 14 32.72 -57.75 10.59
CA LEU A 14 33.15 -58.57 9.41
C LEU A 14 33.46 -60.09 9.65
N PRO A 15 33.91 -60.94 8.67
CA PRO A 15 33.66 -61.18 7.21
C PRO A 15 33.34 -62.70 6.90
N PRO A 16 33.32 -63.26 5.65
CA PRO A 16 34.52 -63.57 4.82
C PRO A 16 34.36 -63.49 3.27
N GLU A 17 35.48 -63.65 2.56
CA GLU A 17 35.65 -63.79 1.11
C GLU A 17 34.85 -64.95 0.48
N SER A 18 34.31 -64.73 -0.73
CA SER A 18 34.11 -65.79 -1.72
C SER A 18 34.13 -65.25 -3.16
N LYS A 19 35.02 -65.83 -3.95
CA LYS A 19 35.28 -65.61 -5.38
C LYS A 19 34.13 -66.10 -6.29
N GLU A 20 33.86 -65.33 -7.34
CA GLU A 20 33.52 -65.70 -8.75
C GLU A 20 32.36 -66.71 -9.04
N PRO A 21 31.61 -66.55 -10.15
CA PRO A 21 32.20 -66.85 -11.47
C PRO A 21 31.81 -65.92 -12.64
N ASP A 22 32.81 -65.76 -13.49
CA ASP A 22 32.79 -65.34 -14.90
C ASP A 22 31.82 -66.21 -15.73
N VAL A 23 30.96 -65.57 -16.53
CA VAL A 23 30.06 -66.24 -17.49
C VAL A 23 30.29 -65.66 -18.87
N SER A 24 31.26 -66.27 -19.52
CA SER A 24 31.44 -66.34 -20.95
C SER A 24 30.71 -67.58 -21.49
N ALA A 25 29.67 -67.39 -22.31
CA ALA A 25 29.15 -68.44 -23.21
C ALA A 25 28.11 -67.90 -24.21
N ALA A 26 28.57 -67.46 -25.38
CA ALA A 26 27.94 -67.81 -26.66
C ALA A 26 28.89 -67.44 -27.81
N LEU A 27 29.24 -68.45 -28.62
CA LEU A 27 29.88 -68.37 -29.94
C LEU A 27 31.43 -68.27 -29.96
N LYS A 28 32.08 -69.36 -29.57
CA LYS A 28 33.36 -69.82 -30.17
C LYS A 28 33.06 -71.02 -31.06
N SER A 29 33.51 -70.95 -32.32
CA SER A 29 33.61 -72.10 -33.21
C SER A 29 34.93 -72.82 -32.95
N GLU A 30 34.81 -74.10 -32.59
CA GLU A 30 35.90 -75.07 -32.46
C GLU A 30 36.59 -75.32 -33.80
N THR A 31 37.93 -75.40 -33.82
CA THR A 31 38.64 -76.59 -34.33
C THR A 31 40.13 -76.48 -34.02
N ASP A 32 40.56 -77.17 -32.95
CA ASP A 32 41.84 -77.88 -32.89
C ASP A 32 41.85 -78.84 -31.68
N ALA A 33 41.66 -80.13 -31.96
CA ALA A 33 41.85 -81.25 -31.04
C ALA A 33 42.27 -82.50 -31.86
N PRO A 34 43.04 -83.44 -31.28
CA PRO A 34 43.98 -84.28 -32.00
C PRO A 34 43.36 -85.57 -32.56
N LEU A 35 43.93 -86.09 -33.66
CA LEU A 35 43.58 -87.39 -34.22
C LEU A 35 44.16 -88.56 -33.38
N PRO A 36 43.37 -89.60 -33.10
CA PRO A 36 43.80 -90.83 -32.45
C PRO A 36 44.54 -91.80 -33.41
N PRO A 37 45.28 -92.78 -32.85
CA PRO A 37 46.20 -93.65 -33.57
C PRO A 37 45.46 -94.83 -34.20
N ARG A 38 45.57 -94.97 -35.53
CA ARG A 38 45.54 -96.25 -36.25
C ARG A 38 45.99 -96.02 -37.69
N ALA A 39 46.88 -96.89 -38.14
CA ALA A 39 47.61 -96.91 -39.41
C ALA A 39 49.01 -96.22 -39.34
N GLU A 40 49.87 -96.61 -38.40
CA GLU A 40 50.92 -97.61 -38.69
C GLU A 40 50.68 -98.42 -39.98
N VAL A 41 51.67 -98.39 -40.87
CA VAL A 41 51.74 -99.09 -42.17
C VAL A 41 51.11 -98.29 -43.33
N ILE A 42 51.84 -97.28 -43.80
CA ILE A 42 52.27 -97.03 -45.20
C ILE A 42 52.75 -95.56 -45.25
N ALA A 43 53.99 -95.29 -44.82
CA ALA A 43 54.75 -94.07 -45.20
C ALA A 43 56.19 -94.03 -44.64
N GLU A 44 56.69 -95.08 -43.98
CA GLU A 44 58.14 -95.34 -43.94
C GLU A 44 58.53 -96.12 -45.19
N ARG A 45 58.71 -95.41 -46.30
CA ARG A 45 59.60 -95.83 -47.38
C ARG A 45 60.12 -94.62 -48.12
N ASP A 46 61.44 -94.52 -48.15
CA ASP A 46 62.25 -93.70 -49.05
C ASP A 46 62.53 -92.25 -48.61
N ALA A 47 63.09 -92.11 -47.40
CA ALA A 47 64.32 -91.33 -47.26
C ALA A 47 65.49 -92.18 -47.81
N ASN A 48 66.30 -91.59 -48.69
CA ASN A 48 67.41 -92.18 -49.46
C ASN A 48 67.05 -92.90 -50.77
N ARG A 49 66.84 -92.14 -51.85
CA ARG A 49 67.29 -92.57 -53.19
C ARG A 49 68.01 -91.46 -53.96
N PRO A 50 69.06 -91.79 -54.74
CA PRO A 50 69.93 -90.85 -55.43
C PRO A 50 69.31 -90.35 -56.74
N GLU A 51 69.82 -89.22 -57.23
CA GLU A 51 69.55 -88.66 -58.55
C GLU A 51 69.55 -89.71 -59.68
N PRO A 52 68.62 -89.60 -60.65
CA PRO A 52 68.81 -90.18 -61.97
C PRO A 52 69.20 -89.11 -63.00
N ILE A 53 70.32 -89.39 -63.66
CA ILE A 53 70.91 -88.66 -64.77
C ILE A 53 70.28 -89.18 -66.10
N THR A 54 69.88 -88.22 -66.95
CA THR A 54 69.74 -88.22 -68.45
C THR A 54 68.66 -89.09 -69.14
N PRO A 55 68.12 -88.72 -70.34
CA PRO A 55 68.84 -88.08 -71.44
C PRO A 55 68.19 -86.93 -72.25
N GLN A 56 69.13 -86.28 -72.94
CA GLN A 56 69.02 -85.26 -73.96
C GLN A 56 67.95 -85.55 -75.03
N GLY A 57 67.20 -84.51 -75.43
CA GLY A 57 66.27 -84.57 -76.56
C GLY A 57 65.90 -83.20 -77.15
N LYS A 58 66.80 -82.67 -77.99
CA LYS A 58 66.59 -81.69 -79.09
C LYS A 58 65.98 -80.30 -78.81
N ARG A 59 66.90 -79.32 -78.81
CA ARG A 59 66.72 -77.92 -79.22
C ARG A 59 65.97 -77.75 -80.55
N ARG A 60 65.06 -76.78 -80.61
CA ARG A 60 64.90 -75.88 -81.77
C ARG A 60 65.05 -74.43 -81.31
N ARG A 61 66.18 -73.82 -81.67
CA ARG A 61 66.51 -72.39 -81.52
C ARG A 61 65.81 -71.60 -82.62
N TYR A 62 65.11 -70.51 -82.27
CA TYR A 62 65.11 -69.26 -83.04
C TYR A 62 64.80 -68.08 -82.10
N LEU A 63 65.82 -67.52 -81.46
CA LEU A 63 65.83 -66.15 -80.93
C LEU A 63 67.28 -65.68 -81.00
N THR A 64 67.64 -65.15 -82.16
CA THR A 64 68.92 -64.47 -82.42
C THR A 64 68.98 -63.16 -81.61
N ARG A 65 70.18 -62.72 -81.18
CA ARG A 65 70.40 -61.47 -80.41
C ARG A 65 69.71 -60.22 -80.99
N ARG A 66 69.38 -60.24 -82.29
CA ARG A 66 68.60 -59.20 -82.98
C ARG A 66 67.14 -59.14 -82.50
N ASN A 67 66.51 -60.27 -82.16
CA ASN A 67 65.12 -60.34 -81.69
C ASN A 67 64.97 -60.02 -80.20
N ALA A 68 66.00 -60.23 -79.38
CA ALA A 68 65.99 -59.78 -77.99
C ALA A 68 66.11 -58.24 -77.92
N PHE A 69 66.98 -57.63 -78.73
CA PHE A 69 67.06 -56.17 -78.84
C PHE A 69 65.78 -55.58 -79.43
N ILE A 70 65.17 -56.22 -80.44
CA ILE A 70 63.86 -55.80 -80.98
C ILE A 70 62.73 -56.02 -79.96
N ALA A 71 62.75 -57.06 -79.13
CA ALA A 71 61.76 -57.27 -78.08
C ALA A 71 61.91 -56.26 -76.93
N THR A 72 63.14 -55.94 -76.51
CA THR A 72 63.39 -54.90 -75.50
C THR A 72 63.09 -53.52 -76.06
N LEU A 73 63.44 -53.23 -77.32
CA LEU A 73 63.08 -51.98 -78.01
C LEU A 73 61.57 -51.90 -78.24
N ALA A 74 60.89 -53.01 -78.56
CA ALA A 74 59.44 -53.05 -78.68
C ALA A 74 58.78 -52.83 -77.32
N ILE A 75 59.29 -53.41 -76.24
CA ILE A 75 58.81 -53.14 -74.88
C ILE A 75 59.11 -51.68 -74.50
N PHE A 76 60.27 -51.13 -74.85
CA PHE A 76 60.60 -49.73 -74.56
C PHE A 76 59.77 -48.75 -75.39
N VAL A 77 59.49 -49.07 -76.66
CA VAL A 77 58.59 -48.30 -77.53
C VAL A 77 57.14 -48.47 -77.10
N ILE A 78 56.72 -49.63 -76.60
CA ILE A 78 55.39 -49.85 -76.02
C ILE A 78 55.26 -49.10 -74.70
N ILE A 79 56.29 -49.13 -73.82
CA ILE A 79 56.30 -48.37 -72.57
C ILE A 79 56.35 -46.87 -72.88
N PHE A 80 57.17 -46.43 -73.83
CA PHE A 80 57.24 -45.03 -74.25
C PHE A 80 55.96 -44.60 -74.95
N ALA A 81 55.34 -45.45 -75.77
CA ALA A 81 54.03 -45.21 -76.36
C ALA A 81 52.93 -45.23 -75.30
N LEU A 82 53.01 -46.06 -74.25
CA LEU A 82 52.07 -46.07 -73.13
C LEU A 82 52.26 -44.85 -72.23
N ILE A 83 53.50 -44.39 -72.02
CA ILE A 83 53.80 -43.13 -71.32
C ILE A 83 53.32 -41.95 -72.16
N LEU A 84 53.56 -41.97 -73.47
CA LEU A 84 53.13 -40.92 -74.38
C LEU A 84 51.62 -40.92 -74.56
N ILE A 85 50.95 -42.09 -74.61
CA ILE A 85 49.49 -42.23 -74.58
C ILE A 85 48.95 -41.79 -73.23
N ALA A 86 49.55 -42.17 -72.11
CA ALA A 86 49.14 -41.71 -70.78
C ALA A 86 49.29 -40.18 -70.66
N MET A 87 50.38 -39.62 -71.19
CA MET A 87 50.63 -38.17 -71.25
C MET A 87 49.68 -37.47 -72.24
N LEU A 88 49.33 -38.12 -73.36
CA LEU A 88 48.36 -37.63 -74.35
C LEU A 88 46.94 -37.66 -73.77
N VAL A 89 46.55 -38.75 -73.10
CA VAL A 89 45.27 -38.95 -72.39
C VAL A 89 45.14 -37.95 -71.23
N TYR A 90 46.23 -37.68 -70.52
CA TYR A 90 46.31 -36.63 -69.50
C TYR A 90 46.17 -35.23 -70.13
N LYS A 91 46.91 -34.93 -71.21
CA LYS A 91 46.89 -33.62 -71.89
C LYS A 91 45.62 -33.35 -72.71
N LEU A 92 44.89 -34.39 -73.15
CA LEU A 92 43.61 -34.32 -73.85
C LEU A 92 42.40 -34.18 -72.90
N GLY A 93 42.62 -34.15 -71.57
CA GLY A 93 41.55 -33.96 -70.57
C GLY A 93 40.61 -35.17 -70.40
N TYR A 94 41.01 -36.37 -70.84
CA TYR A 94 40.20 -37.58 -70.66
C TYR A 94 40.08 -37.99 -69.19
N VAL A 95 41.16 -37.85 -68.41
CA VAL A 95 41.15 -38.10 -66.96
C VAL A 95 40.23 -37.12 -66.24
N ASP A 96 40.28 -35.84 -66.61
CA ASP A 96 39.43 -34.78 -66.07
C ASP A 96 37.93 -35.07 -66.29
N ARG A 97 37.54 -35.47 -67.51
CA ARG A 97 36.16 -35.87 -67.81
C ARG A 97 35.71 -37.12 -67.06
N TYR A 98 36.59 -38.10 -66.88
CA TYR A 98 36.29 -39.33 -66.15
C TYR A 98 36.05 -39.04 -64.66
N VAL A 99 36.93 -38.27 -64.02
CA VAL A 99 36.81 -37.91 -62.60
C VAL A 99 35.61 -37.00 -62.37
N ALA A 100 35.39 -35.98 -63.21
CA ALA A 100 34.19 -35.15 -63.12
C ALA A 100 32.90 -35.96 -63.31
N GLY A 101 32.88 -36.95 -64.20
CA GLY A 101 31.76 -37.86 -64.39
C GLY A 101 31.50 -38.75 -63.18
N GLN A 102 32.56 -39.26 -62.54
CA GLN A 102 32.46 -40.01 -61.29
C GLN A 102 31.92 -39.16 -60.13
N ILE A 103 32.34 -37.90 -60.01
CA ILE A 103 31.81 -36.97 -59.01
C ILE A 103 30.32 -36.71 -59.24
N LYS A 104 29.91 -36.45 -60.50
CA LYS A 104 28.48 -36.27 -60.86
C LYS A 104 27.65 -37.52 -60.57
N SER A 105 28.16 -38.70 -60.92
CA SER A 105 27.50 -39.98 -60.64
C SER A 105 27.35 -40.22 -59.15
N THR A 106 28.40 -39.92 -58.38
CA THR A 106 28.38 -40.06 -56.93
C THR A 106 27.35 -39.12 -56.32
N LEU A 107 27.33 -37.83 -56.69
CA LEU A 107 26.33 -36.88 -56.20
C LEU A 107 24.90 -37.29 -56.59
N ALA A 108 24.69 -37.90 -57.76
CA ALA A 108 23.39 -38.43 -58.15
C ALA A 108 22.91 -39.58 -57.24
N GLU A 109 23.81 -40.39 -56.67
CA GLU A 109 23.45 -41.41 -55.65
C GLU A 109 22.89 -40.78 -54.38
N TYR A 110 23.32 -39.56 -54.05
CA TYR A 110 22.79 -38.77 -52.94
C TYR A 110 21.52 -38.00 -53.31
N GLY A 111 21.03 -38.12 -54.55
CA GLY A 111 19.88 -37.35 -55.04
C GLY A 111 20.23 -35.93 -55.48
N ILE A 112 21.50 -35.63 -55.77
CA ILE A 112 21.97 -34.31 -56.21
C ILE A 112 22.37 -34.36 -57.68
N ARG A 113 21.76 -33.52 -58.52
CA ARG A 113 22.22 -33.26 -59.88
C ARG A 113 23.26 -32.15 -59.86
N ALA A 114 24.51 -32.48 -60.18
CA ALA A 114 25.61 -31.53 -60.24
C ALA A 114 26.02 -31.17 -61.68
N GLU A 115 26.09 -29.89 -61.97
CA GLU A 115 26.61 -29.33 -63.20
C GLU A 115 27.95 -28.67 -62.93
N ILE A 116 29.04 -29.27 -63.42
CA ILE A 116 30.41 -28.76 -63.27
C ILE A 116 30.84 -28.22 -64.63
N LYS A 117 31.03 -26.90 -64.76
CA LYS A 117 31.43 -26.27 -66.04
C LYS A 117 32.92 -26.44 -66.32
N HIS A 118 33.76 -26.34 -65.30
CA HIS A 118 35.22 -26.43 -65.45
C HIS A 118 35.83 -27.37 -64.39
N PHE A 119 36.68 -28.30 -64.82
CA PHE A 119 37.42 -29.24 -63.97
C PHE A 119 38.86 -29.33 -64.48
N GLU A 120 39.84 -29.19 -63.59
CA GLU A 120 41.26 -29.30 -63.93
C GLU A 120 42.05 -30.00 -62.82
N THR A 121 42.86 -30.99 -63.20
CA THR A 121 43.84 -31.62 -62.29
C THR A 121 45.18 -30.89 -62.40
N LYS A 122 45.74 -30.37 -61.29
CA LYS A 122 47.03 -29.63 -61.33
C LYS A 122 48.20 -30.60 -61.53
N PHE A 123 49.40 -30.06 -61.84
CA PHE A 123 50.62 -30.80 -62.23
C PHE A 123 51.09 -31.89 -61.23
N SER A 124 50.51 -31.94 -60.03
CA SER A 124 50.54 -33.08 -59.11
C SER A 124 49.14 -33.70 -59.07
N PRO A 125 48.97 -35.04 -59.29
CA PRO A 125 47.66 -35.73 -59.30
C PRO A 125 46.94 -35.74 -57.94
N ARG A 126 47.44 -34.95 -56.99
CA ARG A 126 46.92 -34.77 -55.65
C ARG A 126 45.99 -33.56 -55.52
N THR A 127 46.02 -32.60 -56.45
CA THR A 127 45.21 -31.38 -56.35
C THR A 127 44.24 -31.26 -57.51
N VAL A 128 42.95 -31.13 -57.18
CA VAL A 128 41.84 -30.98 -58.12
C VAL A 128 41.20 -29.62 -57.92
N GLU A 129 41.00 -28.89 -59.01
CA GLU A 129 40.27 -27.62 -59.05
C GLU A 129 38.96 -27.78 -59.84
N LEU A 130 37.84 -27.46 -59.20
CA LEU A 130 36.51 -27.40 -59.81
C LEU A 130 36.04 -25.95 -59.80
N ARG A 131 35.44 -25.45 -60.89
CA ARG A 131 34.88 -24.09 -60.96
C ARG A 131 33.47 -24.11 -61.55
N GLU A 132 32.65 -23.19 -61.04
CA GLU A 132 31.25 -23.00 -61.44
C GLU A 132 30.44 -24.30 -61.34
N ILE A 133 30.32 -24.80 -60.11
CA ILE A 133 29.54 -26.01 -59.78
C ILE A 133 28.14 -25.57 -59.39
N GLU A 134 27.12 -25.99 -60.13
CA GLU A 134 25.72 -25.78 -59.79
C GLU A 134 25.10 -27.10 -59.31
N LEU A 135 24.36 -27.04 -58.20
CA LEU A 135 23.76 -28.18 -57.53
C LEU A 135 22.25 -28.03 -57.52
N TYR A 136 21.55 -29.07 -57.96
CA TYR A 136 20.09 -29.13 -58.03
C TYR A 136 19.59 -30.40 -57.36
N ASP A 137 18.37 -30.33 -56.83
CA ASP A 137 17.65 -31.52 -56.40
C ASP A 137 17.35 -32.39 -57.62
N MET A 138 17.66 -33.68 -57.55
CA MET A 138 17.54 -34.57 -58.70
C MET A 138 16.08 -34.82 -59.10
N GLN A 139 15.13 -34.74 -58.16
CA GLN A 139 13.72 -35.04 -58.42
C GLN A 139 12.93 -33.79 -58.84
N THR A 140 13.08 -32.69 -58.09
CA THR A 140 12.31 -31.46 -58.27
C THR A 140 13.00 -30.45 -59.17
N GLY A 141 14.32 -30.59 -59.38
CA GLY A 141 15.12 -29.60 -60.11
C GLY A 141 15.32 -28.29 -59.36
N ALA A 142 14.90 -28.21 -58.09
CA ALA A 142 15.09 -27.03 -57.25
C ALA A 142 16.59 -26.75 -57.04
N PRO A 143 17.03 -25.47 -57.05
CA PRO A 143 18.41 -25.15 -56.75
C PRO A 143 18.74 -25.51 -55.29
N LEU A 144 19.87 -26.19 -55.09
CA LEU A 144 20.43 -26.53 -53.79
C LEU A 144 21.62 -25.64 -53.44
N GLY A 145 22.47 -25.34 -54.42
CA GLY A 145 23.62 -24.46 -54.21
C GLY A 145 24.47 -24.22 -55.46
N ASN A 146 25.38 -23.26 -55.36
CA ASN A 146 26.41 -22.94 -56.35
C ASN A 146 27.77 -22.87 -55.65
N ILE A 147 28.85 -23.24 -56.34
CA ILE A 147 30.21 -23.10 -55.86
C ILE A 147 31.04 -22.48 -56.98
N LYS A 148 31.51 -21.24 -56.77
CA LYS A 148 32.35 -20.53 -57.74
C LYS A 148 33.67 -21.25 -57.98
N SER A 149 34.39 -21.63 -56.92
CA SER A 149 35.56 -22.50 -57.05
C SER A 149 35.78 -23.40 -55.83
N MET A 150 36.30 -24.60 -56.07
CA MET A 150 36.66 -25.58 -55.07
C MET A 150 38.04 -26.17 -55.42
N LEU A 151 38.96 -26.10 -54.47
CA LEU A 151 40.30 -26.68 -54.58
C LEU A 151 40.47 -27.75 -53.51
N ALA A 152 40.57 -29.00 -53.92
CA ALA A 152 40.77 -30.14 -53.01
C ALA A 152 42.17 -30.73 -53.22
N THR A 153 42.92 -30.91 -52.13
CA THR A 153 44.21 -31.60 -52.14
C THR A 153 44.11 -32.89 -51.32
N VAL A 154 44.51 -34.02 -51.91
CA VAL A 154 44.46 -35.34 -51.28
C VAL A 154 45.86 -35.94 -51.10
N ARG A 155 46.08 -36.61 -49.97
CA ARG A 155 47.27 -37.39 -49.65
C ARG A 155 46.95 -38.88 -49.78
N ILE A 156 47.77 -39.58 -50.54
CA ILE A 156 47.71 -41.04 -50.70
C ILE A 156 48.87 -41.62 -49.89
N GLU A 157 48.58 -42.35 -48.82
CA GLU A 157 49.59 -42.81 -47.84
C GLU A 157 50.53 -43.87 -48.43
N ASP A 158 50.03 -44.73 -49.31
CA ASP A 158 50.78 -45.84 -49.93
C ASP A 158 50.66 -45.85 -51.46
N LEU A 159 51.12 -44.78 -52.13
CA LEU A 159 50.99 -44.65 -53.60
C LEU A 159 51.65 -45.82 -54.37
N TYR A 160 52.67 -46.47 -53.79
CA TYR A 160 53.51 -47.48 -54.44
C TYR A 160 53.40 -48.91 -53.86
N ALA A 161 52.55 -49.15 -52.84
CA ALA A 161 52.39 -50.51 -52.28
C ALA A 161 51.63 -51.43 -53.27
N LEU A 162 51.97 -52.72 -53.35
CA LEU A 162 51.30 -53.72 -54.20
C LEU A 162 49.97 -54.22 -53.59
N ASN A 163 49.14 -53.30 -53.09
CA ASN A 163 47.83 -53.59 -52.52
C ASN A 163 46.72 -52.97 -53.38
N LEU A 164 45.61 -53.71 -53.55
CA LEU A 164 44.40 -53.28 -54.26
C LEU A 164 43.51 -52.31 -53.44
N ARG A 165 43.84 -52.08 -52.16
CA ARG A 165 43.20 -51.10 -51.27
C ARG A 165 44.11 -49.87 -51.10
N ARG A 166 43.55 -48.67 -51.22
CA ARG A 166 44.26 -47.38 -51.08
C ARG A 166 43.55 -46.50 -50.05
N ASN A 167 44.29 -45.91 -49.12
CA ASN A 167 43.78 -44.86 -48.23
C ASN A 167 44.04 -43.50 -48.88
N VAL A 168 42.99 -42.71 -49.09
CA VAL A 168 43.03 -41.38 -49.68
C VAL A 168 42.53 -40.40 -48.64
N ASN A 169 43.45 -39.66 -48.02
CA ASN A 169 43.12 -38.71 -46.96
C ASN A 169 43.03 -37.30 -47.54
N LEU A 170 41.97 -36.58 -47.21
CA LEU A 170 41.84 -35.18 -47.62
C LEU A 170 42.84 -34.35 -46.80
N GLU A 171 43.73 -33.63 -47.48
CA GLU A 171 44.75 -32.78 -46.85
C GLU A 171 44.26 -31.34 -46.69
N SER A 172 43.71 -30.78 -47.76
CA SER A 172 43.09 -29.45 -47.71
C SER A 172 41.91 -29.34 -48.66
N LEU A 173 40.91 -28.54 -48.27
CA LEU A 173 39.74 -28.20 -49.07
C LEU A 173 39.49 -26.71 -48.95
N GLN A 174 39.60 -26.00 -50.06
CA GLN A 174 39.29 -24.57 -50.14
C GLN A 174 38.05 -24.38 -51.02
N ILE A 175 37.06 -23.67 -50.51
CA ILE A 175 35.80 -23.36 -51.19
C ILE A 175 35.65 -21.84 -51.22
N ASP A 176 35.57 -21.25 -52.42
CA ASP A 176 35.29 -19.82 -52.62
C ASP A 176 33.93 -19.67 -53.30
N GLY A 177 33.13 -18.71 -52.82
CA GLY A 177 31.83 -18.39 -53.41
C GLY A 177 30.83 -19.55 -53.35
N LEU A 178 30.73 -20.22 -52.20
CA LEU A 178 29.66 -21.18 -51.93
C LEU A 178 28.36 -20.41 -51.66
N GLU A 179 27.33 -20.70 -52.45
CA GLU A 179 25.98 -20.15 -52.32
C GLU A 179 25.02 -21.31 -52.07
N ILE A 180 24.22 -21.26 -51.02
CA ILE A 180 23.29 -22.36 -50.67
C ILE A 180 21.88 -21.78 -50.51
N TRP A 181 20.87 -22.47 -51.03
CA TRP A 181 19.46 -22.15 -50.79
C TRP A 181 18.84 -23.20 -49.88
N VAL A 182 18.38 -22.76 -48.70
CA VAL A 182 17.60 -23.55 -47.76
C VAL A 182 16.18 -23.02 -47.79
N LYS A 183 15.27 -23.79 -48.39
CA LYS A 183 13.87 -23.41 -48.56
C LYS A 183 12.95 -24.44 -47.93
N PHE A 184 11.98 -23.99 -47.16
CA PHE A 184 10.86 -24.78 -46.65
C PHE A 184 9.56 -24.24 -47.24
N ASP A 185 8.76 -25.15 -47.79
CA ASP A 185 7.42 -24.82 -48.29
C ASP A 185 6.41 -24.62 -47.13
N GLY A 186 5.18 -24.20 -47.45
CA GLY A 186 4.11 -24.04 -46.45
C GLY A 186 3.72 -25.30 -45.67
N GLN A 187 4.18 -26.50 -46.07
CA GLN A 187 4.02 -27.75 -45.31
C GLN A 187 5.26 -28.07 -44.44
N GLY A 188 6.28 -27.21 -44.46
CA GLY A 188 7.55 -27.40 -43.78
C GLY A 188 8.47 -28.43 -44.44
N ARG A 189 8.24 -28.76 -45.73
CA ARG A 189 9.14 -29.67 -46.46
C ARG A 189 10.31 -28.88 -47.04
N SER A 190 11.52 -29.36 -46.75
CA SER A 190 12.74 -28.74 -47.25
C SER A 190 13.00 -29.09 -48.72
N ASN A 191 13.61 -28.18 -49.48
CA ASN A 191 14.21 -28.49 -50.78
C ASN A 191 15.32 -29.57 -50.72
N PHE A 192 15.83 -29.89 -49.53
CA PHE A 192 16.77 -31.00 -49.28
C PHE A 192 16.09 -32.34 -48.92
N SER A 193 14.76 -32.39 -48.81
CA SER A 193 14.04 -33.58 -48.32
C SER A 193 14.20 -34.84 -49.18
N ASN A 194 14.57 -34.68 -50.46
CA ASN A 194 14.78 -35.79 -51.40
C ASN A 194 16.23 -36.31 -51.40
N LEU A 195 17.13 -35.72 -50.61
CA LEU A 195 18.49 -36.21 -50.47
C LEU A 195 18.49 -37.59 -49.80
N LYS A 196 19.32 -38.49 -50.32
CA LYS A 196 19.47 -39.85 -49.80
C LYS A 196 20.88 -40.01 -49.24
N LEU A 197 21.01 -40.61 -48.06
CA LEU A 197 22.28 -41.17 -47.63
C LEU A 197 22.35 -42.61 -48.17
N PRO A 198 23.20 -42.91 -49.18
CA PRO A 198 23.43 -44.28 -49.59
C PRO A 198 24.10 -45.06 -48.44
N ALA A 199 23.77 -46.34 -48.30
CA ALA A 199 24.41 -47.20 -47.31
C ALA A 199 25.93 -47.26 -47.57
N PRO A 200 26.78 -47.24 -46.53
CA PRO A 200 28.22 -47.34 -46.70
C PRO A 200 28.54 -48.68 -47.37
N ASP A 201 29.10 -48.64 -48.58
CA ASP A 201 29.50 -49.85 -49.32
C ASP A 201 30.78 -50.44 -48.70
N PRO A 202 30.72 -51.66 -48.09
CA PRO A 202 31.86 -52.28 -47.43
C PRO A 202 32.97 -52.72 -48.40
N ASN A 203 32.76 -52.69 -49.73
CA ASN A 203 33.69 -53.16 -50.75
C ASN A 203 34.47 -52.06 -51.50
N ARG A 204 34.55 -50.83 -50.95
CA ARG A 204 35.32 -49.75 -51.60
C ARG A 204 36.83 -50.02 -51.54
N ARG A 205 37.48 -50.01 -52.72
CA ARG A 205 38.95 -50.07 -52.88
C ARG A 205 39.67 -48.80 -52.41
N ILE A 206 38.92 -47.73 -52.11
CA ILE A 206 39.41 -46.42 -51.64
C ILE A 206 38.67 -46.05 -50.35
N LEU A 207 39.42 -45.86 -49.26
CA LEU A 207 38.90 -45.35 -47.98
C LEU A 207 39.25 -43.85 -47.86
N PHE A 208 38.24 -43.02 -47.61
CA PHE A 208 38.41 -41.58 -47.43
C PHE A 208 38.33 -41.23 -45.94
N SER A 209 39.40 -40.64 -45.38
CA SER A 209 39.36 -40.01 -44.06
C SER A 209 39.36 -38.48 -44.20
N TYR A 210 38.40 -37.84 -43.54
CA TYR A 210 38.18 -36.38 -43.60
C TYR A 210 38.60 -35.66 -42.30
N SER A 211 38.96 -36.41 -41.26
CA SER A 211 39.15 -35.91 -39.89
C SER A 211 40.39 -35.03 -39.68
N THR A 212 41.35 -35.04 -40.62
CA THR A 212 42.62 -34.29 -40.54
C THR A 212 42.76 -33.19 -41.60
N ALA A 213 41.71 -32.88 -42.35
CA ALA A 213 41.76 -31.95 -43.47
C ALA A 213 41.73 -30.48 -43.00
N GLN A 214 42.53 -29.62 -43.61
CA GLN A 214 42.39 -28.16 -43.47
C GLN A 214 41.28 -27.67 -44.41
N ILE A 215 40.14 -27.28 -43.85
CA ILE A 215 38.99 -26.79 -44.62
C ILE A 215 38.94 -25.27 -44.49
N LYS A 216 38.81 -24.56 -45.62
CA LYS A 216 38.60 -23.11 -45.67
C LYS A 216 37.44 -22.79 -46.61
N VAL A 217 36.44 -22.07 -46.11
CA VAL A 217 35.31 -21.54 -46.87
C VAL A 217 35.42 -20.02 -46.86
N SER A 218 35.20 -19.36 -47.99
CA SER A 218 35.31 -17.89 -48.11
C SER A 218 34.28 -17.32 -49.07
N ASN A 219 33.93 -16.04 -48.87
CA ASN A 219 33.00 -15.28 -49.74
C ASN A 219 31.67 -16.00 -49.98
N SER A 220 31.15 -16.69 -48.98
CA SER A 220 30.01 -17.59 -49.13
C SER A 220 28.71 -16.95 -48.66
N VAL A 221 27.58 -17.40 -49.20
CA VAL A 221 26.24 -16.90 -48.89
C VAL A 221 25.29 -18.07 -48.64
N VAL A 222 24.43 -17.95 -47.63
CA VAL A 222 23.33 -18.90 -47.42
C VAL A 222 22.02 -18.11 -47.44
N HIS A 223 21.12 -18.49 -48.34
CA HIS A 223 19.77 -17.98 -48.41
C HIS A 223 18.85 -18.92 -47.65
N TYR A 224 18.13 -18.38 -46.68
CA TYR A 224 17.13 -19.11 -45.91
C TYR A 224 15.73 -18.57 -46.24
N GLY A 225 14.76 -19.46 -46.41
CA GLY A 225 13.36 -19.12 -46.56
C GLY A 225 12.47 -20.22 -46.02
N ASP A 226 11.51 -19.85 -45.19
CA ASP A 226 10.54 -20.75 -44.57
C ASP A 226 9.16 -20.13 -44.67
N GLU A 227 8.37 -20.63 -45.62
CA GLU A 227 7.01 -20.15 -45.89
C GLU A 227 6.04 -20.51 -44.76
N ARG A 228 6.35 -21.53 -43.94
CA ARG A 228 5.46 -21.96 -42.85
C ARG A 228 5.42 -20.94 -41.72
N TYR A 229 6.53 -20.27 -41.45
CA TYR A 229 6.66 -19.29 -40.36
C TYR A 229 6.85 -17.85 -40.87
N ASP A 230 6.80 -17.63 -42.18
CA ASP A 230 7.10 -16.34 -42.84
C ASP A 230 8.46 -15.76 -42.41
N ILE A 231 9.48 -16.63 -42.42
CA ILE A 231 10.85 -16.32 -42.04
C ILE A 231 11.75 -16.42 -43.25
N SER A 232 12.56 -15.40 -43.53
CA SER A 232 13.59 -15.48 -44.57
C SER A 232 14.86 -14.73 -44.17
N GLY A 233 15.96 -14.92 -44.88
CA GLY A 233 17.20 -14.21 -44.56
C GLY A 233 18.36 -14.63 -45.43
N GLU A 234 19.45 -13.87 -45.33
CA GLU A 234 20.69 -14.15 -46.04
C GLU A 234 21.88 -14.01 -45.09
N ALA A 235 22.58 -15.11 -44.86
CA ALA A 235 23.89 -15.08 -44.19
C ALA A 235 24.95 -14.83 -45.26
N ARG A 236 25.55 -13.63 -45.24
CA ARG A 236 26.49 -13.15 -46.26
C ARG A 236 27.92 -13.10 -45.72
N ASN A 237 28.89 -13.04 -46.63
CA ASN A 237 30.31 -12.94 -46.31
C ASN A 237 30.78 -14.05 -45.35
N ILE A 238 30.25 -15.27 -45.53
CA ILE A 238 30.59 -16.40 -44.68
C ILE A 238 32.05 -16.78 -44.90
N VAL A 239 32.78 -16.89 -43.79
CA VAL A 239 34.14 -17.40 -43.72
C VAL A 239 34.17 -18.49 -42.67
N ALA A 240 34.67 -19.68 -43.03
CA ALA A 240 34.82 -20.78 -42.09
C ALA A 240 36.19 -21.44 -42.26
N THR A 241 36.82 -21.83 -41.15
CA THR A 241 38.06 -22.60 -41.16
C THR A 241 37.96 -23.77 -40.19
N ILE A 242 38.40 -24.95 -40.60
CA ILE A 242 38.54 -26.13 -39.74
C ILE A 242 39.97 -26.62 -39.91
N GLU A 243 40.72 -26.67 -38.82
CA GLU A 243 42.14 -27.06 -38.85
C GLU A 243 42.44 -28.06 -37.72
N PRO A 244 43.14 -29.17 -37.98
CA PRO A 244 43.52 -30.11 -36.93
C PRO A 244 44.50 -29.47 -35.94
N GLU A 245 44.24 -29.64 -34.65
CA GLU A 245 45.08 -29.09 -33.57
C GLU A 245 46.45 -29.79 -33.53
N ASN A 246 46.46 -31.11 -33.72
CA ASN A 246 47.66 -31.92 -33.88
C ASN A 246 47.46 -32.96 -35.00
N ARG A 247 48.21 -32.81 -36.10
CA ARG A 247 48.12 -33.68 -37.28
C ARG A 247 48.55 -35.13 -37.03
N ASN A 248 49.25 -35.40 -35.93
CA ASN A 248 49.84 -36.71 -35.60
C ASN A 248 49.19 -37.37 -34.38
N ALA A 249 48.11 -36.80 -33.81
CA ALA A 249 47.44 -37.38 -32.65
C ALA A 249 46.67 -38.67 -33.03
N PRO A 250 46.58 -39.68 -32.13
CA PRO A 250 45.75 -40.87 -32.35
C PRO A 250 44.26 -40.51 -32.43
N GLU A 251 43.48 -41.30 -33.17
CA GLU A 251 42.10 -40.98 -33.57
C GLU A 251 41.18 -40.62 -32.39
N GLU A 252 41.35 -41.30 -31.25
CA GLU A 252 40.59 -41.09 -30.01
C GLU A 252 40.80 -39.70 -29.37
N SER A 253 41.86 -39.00 -29.76
CA SER A 253 42.29 -37.70 -29.21
C SER A 253 42.21 -36.54 -30.22
N TRP A 254 41.61 -36.77 -31.39
CA TRP A 254 41.51 -35.74 -32.42
C TRP A 254 40.65 -34.56 -31.98
N SER A 255 41.19 -33.35 -32.19
CA SER A 255 40.55 -32.07 -31.93
C SER A 255 40.86 -31.14 -33.11
N ASN A 256 39.86 -30.38 -33.54
CA ASN A 256 39.95 -29.41 -34.62
C ASN A 256 39.65 -28.01 -34.10
N ARG A 257 40.51 -27.04 -34.43
CA ARG A 257 40.20 -25.62 -34.24
C ARG A 257 39.24 -25.18 -35.34
N VAL A 258 38.15 -24.55 -34.94
CA VAL A 258 37.11 -24.07 -35.84
C VAL A 258 36.94 -22.58 -35.67
N SER A 259 36.89 -21.87 -36.79
CA SER A 259 36.39 -20.50 -36.85
C SER A 259 35.26 -20.42 -37.86
N PHE A 260 34.20 -19.69 -37.53
CA PHE A 260 33.07 -19.44 -38.41
C PHE A 260 32.60 -18.01 -38.20
N ALA A 261 32.46 -17.23 -39.27
CA ALA A 261 31.94 -15.88 -39.19
C ALA A 261 31.10 -15.53 -40.41
N PHE A 262 30.10 -14.67 -40.20
CA PHE A 262 29.35 -14.00 -41.27
C PHE A 262 29.11 -12.55 -40.90
N THR A 263 28.92 -11.68 -41.89
CA THR A 263 28.70 -10.24 -41.70
C THR A 263 27.71 -9.70 -42.71
N ASN A 264 27.19 -8.49 -42.48
CA ASN A 264 26.27 -7.82 -43.40
C ASN A 264 25.10 -8.72 -43.84
N SER A 265 24.56 -9.47 -42.88
CA SER A 265 23.53 -10.48 -43.10
C SER A 265 22.15 -9.93 -42.74
N THR A 266 21.10 -10.52 -43.30
CA THR A 266 19.72 -10.07 -43.13
C THR A 266 18.83 -11.19 -42.61
N PHE A 267 17.82 -10.83 -41.84
CA PHE A 267 16.78 -11.73 -41.36
C PHE A 267 15.44 -11.00 -41.44
N THR A 268 14.41 -11.63 -41.97
CA THR A 268 13.07 -11.07 -42.12
C THR A 268 12.09 -11.99 -41.41
N TYR A 269 11.30 -11.44 -40.51
CA TYR A 269 10.23 -12.12 -39.78
C TYR A 269 8.90 -11.42 -40.05
N GLU A 270 7.91 -12.12 -40.58
CA GLU A 270 6.59 -11.55 -40.92
C GLU A 270 6.69 -10.25 -41.76
N GLY A 271 7.58 -10.26 -42.76
CA GLY A 271 7.85 -9.10 -43.62
C GLY A 271 8.67 -7.96 -43.00
N ARG A 272 9.17 -8.09 -41.76
CA ARG A 272 9.97 -7.07 -41.04
C ARG A 272 11.45 -7.44 -41.06
N PRO A 273 12.30 -6.70 -41.81
CA PRO A 273 13.72 -7.01 -41.93
C PRO A 273 14.56 -6.46 -40.76
N VAL A 274 15.51 -7.27 -40.31
CA VAL A 274 16.65 -6.96 -39.45
C VAL A 274 17.90 -7.06 -40.32
N ASN A 275 18.56 -5.94 -40.56
CA ASN A 275 19.79 -5.87 -41.36
C ASN A 275 21.02 -5.84 -40.46
N ASP A 276 22.21 -5.88 -41.07
CA ASP A 276 23.50 -5.73 -40.38
C ASP A 276 23.77 -6.77 -39.29
N ILE A 277 23.30 -8.01 -39.50
CA ILE A 277 23.56 -9.12 -38.60
C ILE A 277 24.97 -9.66 -38.87
N SER A 278 25.71 -9.91 -37.79
CA SER A 278 27.00 -10.60 -37.85
C SER A 278 27.13 -11.62 -36.73
N LEU A 279 27.81 -12.72 -37.04
CA LEU A 279 28.16 -13.76 -36.10
C LEU A 279 29.65 -14.05 -36.25
N SER A 280 30.34 -14.26 -35.13
CA SER A 280 31.71 -14.76 -35.10
C SER A 280 31.81 -15.84 -34.04
N VAL A 281 32.25 -17.02 -34.41
CA VAL A 281 32.43 -18.19 -33.55
C VAL A 281 33.88 -18.66 -33.66
N ARG A 282 34.52 -18.91 -32.52
CA ARG A 282 35.84 -19.51 -32.41
C ARG A 282 35.82 -20.58 -31.33
N GLY A 283 36.43 -21.72 -31.60
CA GLY A 283 36.45 -22.82 -30.65
C GLY A 283 37.22 -24.04 -31.12
N ARG A 284 37.10 -25.11 -30.34
CA ARG A 284 37.69 -26.41 -30.61
C ARG A 284 36.59 -27.46 -30.56
N ILE A 285 36.57 -28.37 -31.53
CA ILE A 285 35.59 -29.45 -31.59
C ILE A 285 36.29 -30.80 -31.73
N ASN A 286 35.73 -31.82 -31.10
CA ASN A 286 36.06 -33.22 -31.34
C ASN A 286 34.80 -34.02 -31.69
N GLN A 287 34.87 -35.35 -31.68
CA GLN A 287 33.74 -36.21 -32.05
C GLN A 287 32.47 -36.03 -31.18
N THR A 288 32.59 -35.46 -29.97
CA THR A 288 31.49 -35.39 -28.99
C THR A 288 31.36 -34.04 -28.29
N ARG A 289 32.47 -33.32 -28.09
CA ARG A 289 32.56 -32.09 -27.33
C ARG A 289 32.93 -30.90 -28.22
N ALA A 290 32.39 -29.73 -27.88
CA ALA A 290 32.80 -28.45 -28.45
C ALA A 290 33.16 -27.46 -27.32
N ASP A 291 34.40 -26.99 -27.28
CA ASP A 291 34.81 -25.85 -26.47
C ASP A 291 34.63 -24.56 -27.27
N ILE A 292 33.70 -23.70 -26.84
CA ILE A 292 33.45 -22.40 -27.44
C ILE A 292 34.35 -21.37 -26.73
N GLU A 293 35.42 -20.95 -27.40
CA GLU A 293 36.31 -19.91 -26.91
C GLU A 293 35.61 -18.55 -26.91
N GLU A 294 34.89 -18.25 -27.99
CA GLU A 294 34.13 -17.01 -28.15
C GLU A 294 33.05 -17.19 -29.22
N LEU A 295 31.82 -16.81 -28.90
CA LEU A 295 30.74 -16.61 -29.87
C LEU A 295 30.16 -15.22 -29.67
N VAL A 296 30.20 -14.38 -30.71
CA VAL A 296 29.65 -13.02 -30.71
C VAL A 296 28.61 -12.88 -31.81
N LEU A 297 27.36 -12.64 -31.41
CA LEU A 297 26.26 -12.27 -32.29
C LEU A 297 26.02 -10.77 -32.14
N ARG A 298 26.00 -10.02 -33.24
CA ARG A 298 25.63 -8.60 -33.27
C ARG A 298 24.50 -8.41 -34.26
N SER A 299 23.50 -7.64 -33.86
CA SER A 299 22.39 -7.17 -34.68
C SER A 299 21.95 -5.80 -34.15
N PRO A 300 21.15 -5.04 -34.92
CA PRO A 300 20.52 -3.81 -34.41
C PRO A 300 19.68 -4.05 -33.15
N LEU A 301 19.10 -5.24 -33.01
CA LEU A 301 18.25 -5.62 -31.89
C LEU A 301 19.02 -6.02 -30.63
N ALA A 302 20.19 -6.63 -30.80
CA ALA A 302 20.95 -7.21 -29.70
C ALA A 302 22.41 -7.49 -30.04
N GLU A 303 23.27 -7.40 -29.01
CA GLU A 303 24.61 -7.97 -28.99
C GLU A 303 24.65 -9.07 -27.92
N ALA A 304 25.06 -10.28 -28.28
CA ALA A 304 25.25 -11.40 -27.36
C ALA A 304 26.64 -11.99 -27.51
N ARG A 305 27.32 -12.21 -26.39
CA ARG A 305 28.62 -12.88 -26.29
C ARG A 305 28.50 -14.11 -25.40
N LEU A 306 28.93 -15.25 -25.92
CA LEU A 306 28.86 -16.54 -25.27
C LEU A 306 30.25 -17.18 -25.22
N GLN A 307 30.57 -17.85 -24.12
CA GLN A 307 31.81 -18.61 -23.93
C GLN A 307 31.53 -19.82 -23.06
N GLY A 308 32.04 -21.00 -23.40
CA GLY A 308 31.81 -22.18 -22.58
C GLY A 308 32.07 -23.49 -23.28
N VAL A 309 31.38 -24.54 -22.84
CA VAL A 309 31.58 -25.90 -23.32
C VAL A 309 30.22 -26.52 -23.65
N MET A 310 30.19 -27.28 -24.72
CA MET A 310 29.14 -28.24 -25.04
C MET A 310 29.73 -29.64 -24.88
N ASP A 311 29.43 -30.31 -23.77
CA ASP A 311 30.07 -31.55 -23.34
C ASP A 311 29.74 -32.74 -24.24
N ASP A 312 28.47 -32.83 -24.68
CA ASP A 312 28.03 -33.75 -25.73
C ASP A 312 27.09 -33.01 -26.68
N TRP A 313 27.56 -32.62 -27.86
CA TRP A 313 26.75 -31.89 -28.84
C TRP A 313 25.64 -32.76 -29.45
N ARG A 314 25.72 -34.09 -29.33
CA ARG A 314 24.66 -35.02 -29.77
C ARG A 314 23.50 -35.07 -28.77
N LYS A 315 23.79 -34.87 -27.49
CA LYS A 315 22.78 -34.72 -26.42
C LYS A 315 22.38 -33.27 -26.17
N LEU A 316 23.10 -32.33 -26.78
CA LEU A 316 22.99 -30.90 -26.52
C LEU A 316 23.18 -30.61 -25.02
N SER A 317 24.23 -31.18 -24.40
CA SER A 317 24.65 -30.85 -23.03
C SER A 317 25.60 -29.68 -23.06
N TYR A 318 25.28 -28.58 -22.38
CA TYR A 318 26.03 -27.33 -22.46
C TYR A 318 26.18 -26.60 -21.12
N LYS A 319 27.22 -25.77 -21.04
CA LYS A 319 27.47 -24.79 -19.99
C LYS A 319 28.16 -23.57 -20.59
N MET A 320 27.42 -22.46 -20.66
CA MET A 320 27.83 -21.21 -21.32
C MET A 320 27.76 -20.04 -20.35
N GLN A 321 28.82 -19.25 -20.28
CA GLN A 321 28.76 -17.87 -19.79
C GLN A 321 28.18 -17.00 -20.90
N VAL A 322 27.19 -16.21 -20.57
CA VAL A 322 26.45 -15.37 -21.51
C VAL A 322 26.45 -13.94 -21.00
N THR A 323 26.80 -13.02 -21.88
CA THR A 323 26.57 -11.58 -21.69
C THR A 323 25.80 -11.07 -22.90
N SER A 324 24.68 -10.40 -22.70
CA SER A 324 23.90 -9.85 -23.79
C SER A 324 23.28 -8.51 -23.46
N THR A 325 23.20 -7.64 -24.46
CA THR A 325 22.46 -6.38 -24.44
C THR A 325 21.40 -6.45 -25.52
N VAL A 326 20.16 -6.16 -25.17
CA VAL A 326 18.99 -6.21 -26.07
C VAL A 326 18.28 -4.86 -26.03
N ASP A 327 18.00 -4.30 -27.19
CA ASP A 327 17.05 -3.19 -27.34
C ASP A 327 15.64 -3.78 -27.39
N LEU A 328 14.96 -3.73 -26.25
CA LEU A 328 13.62 -4.29 -26.10
C LEU A 328 12.59 -3.52 -26.92
N THR A 329 12.84 -2.24 -27.20
CA THR A 329 11.97 -1.40 -28.05
C THR A 329 11.98 -1.94 -29.47
N GLN A 330 13.18 -2.06 -30.07
CA GLN A 330 13.29 -2.56 -31.43
C GLN A 330 12.89 -4.04 -31.52
N ALA A 331 13.25 -4.85 -30.53
CA ALA A 331 12.87 -6.26 -30.50
C ALA A 331 11.34 -6.44 -30.42
N SER A 332 10.64 -5.60 -29.64
CA SER A 332 9.17 -5.62 -29.54
C SER A 332 8.51 -5.20 -30.86
N ASP A 333 9.04 -4.18 -31.53
CA ASP A 333 8.52 -3.69 -32.81
C ASP A 333 8.67 -4.73 -33.94
N ILE A 334 9.70 -5.58 -33.88
CA ILE A 334 9.94 -6.61 -34.91
C ILE A 334 9.25 -7.93 -34.57
N LEU A 335 9.34 -8.40 -33.33
CA LEU A 335 8.87 -9.74 -32.94
C LEU A 335 7.40 -9.82 -32.54
N GLN A 336 6.74 -8.68 -32.25
CA GLN A 336 5.35 -8.65 -31.75
C GLN A 336 5.11 -9.60 -30.56
N ALA A 337 6.06 -9.68 -29.62
CA ALA A 337 5.77 -10.28 -28.33
C ALA A 337 4.54 -9.55 -27.77
N GLY A 338 3.44 -10.25 -27.46
CA GLY A 338 2.10 -9.66 -27.30
C GLY A 338 1.95 -8.45 -26.35
N ALA A 339 2.97 -8.13 -25.55
CA ALA A 339 3.11 -6.90 -24.77
C ALA A 339 4.18 -5.97 -25.40
N THR A 340 3.84 -4.69 -25.63
CA THR A 340 4.84 -3.75 -26.17
C THR A 340 5.90 -3.42 -25.13
N LEU A 341 7.13 -3.87 -25.35
CA LEU A 341 8.26 -3.59 -24.47
C LEU A 341 9.01 -2.34 -24.94
N ARG A 342 9.45 -1.50 -24.00
CA ARG A 342 10.35 -0.36 -24.29
C ARG A 342 11.52 -0.32 -23.34
N GLY A 343 12.67 0.11 -23.86
CA GLY A 343 13.92 0.26 -23.12
C GLY A 343 15.01 -0.70 -23.58
N SER A 344 15.98 -0.94 -22.71
CA SER A 344 17.09 -1.86 -22.94
C SER A 344 17.22 -2.86 -21.80
N GLY A 345 17.63 -4.09 -22.12
CA GLY A 345 17.88 -5.15 -21.16
C GLY A 345 19.30 -5.66 -21.31
N ASN A 346 20.03 -5.74 -20.20
CA ASN A 346 21.35 -6.36 -20.13
C ASN A 346 21.26 -7.63 -19.30
N PHE A 347 21.80 -8.73 -19.80
CA PHE A 347 21.88 -9.99 -19.08
C PHE A 347 23.35 -10.41 -18.95
N LYS A 348 23.71 -10.93 -17.78
CA LYS A 348 25.01 -11.54 -17.50
C LYS A 348 24.82 -12.74 -16.59
N GLY A 349 25.24 -13.92 -17.03
CA GLY A 349 25.07 -15.13 -16.23
C GLY A 349 25.68 -16.38 -16.83
N THR A 350 25.45 -17.50 -16.16
CA THR A 350 25.76 -18.84 -16.67
C THR A 350 24.47 -19.56 -17.02
N VAL A 351 24.42 -20.15 -18.21
CA VAL A 351 23.32 -20.99 -18.67
C VAL A 351 23.88 -22.40 -18.89
N SER A 352 23.27 -23.41 -18.27
CA SER A 352 23.66 -24.82 -18.44
C SER A 352 22.45 -25.72 -18.60
N GLY A 353 22.56 -26.82 -19.34
CA GLY A 353 21.41 -27.67 -19.60
C GLY A 353 21.72 -28.90 -20.46
N GLU A 354 20.70 -29.72 -20.67
CA GLU A 354 20.68 -30.84 -21.62
C GLU A 354 19.35 -30.82 -22.38
N GLY A 355 19.40 -30.67 -23.71
CA GLY A 355 18.19 -30.58 -24.54
C GLY A 355 17.31 -29.39 -24.17
N THR A 356 16.06 -29.64 -23.78
CA THR A 356 15.08 -28.61 -23.36
C THR A 356 15.20 -28.21 -21.89
N ARG A 357 15.96 -28.98 -21.09
CA ARG A 357 16.15 -28.71 -19.67
C ARG A 357 17.30 -27.76 -19.48
N TYR A 358 17.06 -26.66 -18.78
CA TYR A 358 18.06 -25.62 -18.57
C TYR A 358 18.10 -25.14 -17.11
N GLN A 359 19.22 -24.53 -16.75
CA GLN A 359 19.46 -23.77 -15.53
C GLN A 359 20.14 -22.46 -15.91
N VAL A 360 19.71 -21.38 -15.27
CA VAL A 360 20.22 -20.02 -15.43
C VAL A 360 20.61 -19.50 -14.05
N ASP A 361 21.82 -18.98 -13.94
CA ASP A 361 22.29 -18.24 -12.76
C ASP A 361 22.84 -16.90 -13.26
N GLY A 362 22.16 -15.80 -12.97
CA GLY A 362 22.52 -14.53 -13.59
C GLY A 362 21.83 -13.28 -13.06
N GLU A 363 22.25 -12.16 -13.64
CA GLU A 363 21.81 -10.81 -13.35
C GLU A 363 21.22 -10.18 -14.62
N ILE A 364 20.05 -9.57 -14.50
CA ILE A 364 19.40 -8.75 -15.53
C ILE A 364 19.38 -7.30 -15.03
N LYS A 365 19.79 -6.35 -15.87
CA LYS A 365 19.70 -4.90 -15.60
C LYS A 365 18.94 -4.18 -16.70
N SER A 366 18.13 -3.20 -16.30
CA SER A 366 17.45 -2.30 -17.22
C SER A 366 17.35 -0.90 -16.62
N ASP A 367 17.80 0.12 -17.34
CA ASP A 367 17.72 1.52 -16.88
C ASP A 367 16.27 2.02 -16.87
N ALA A 368 15.51 1.61 -17.87
CA ALA A 368 14.08 1.83 -17.97
C ALA A 368 13.47 0.66 -18.72
N LEU A 369 12.41 0.09 -18.16
CA LEU A 369 11.60 -0.94 -18.78
C LEU A 369 10.15 -0.47 -18.74
N ALA A 370 9.44 -0.52 -19.86
CA ALA A 370 8.00 -0.29 -19.88
C ALA A 370 7.29 -1.41 -20.63
N ALA A 371 6.15 -1.85 -20.10
CA ALA A 371 5.28 -2.87 -20.68
C ALA A 371 3.84 -2.58 -20.26
N ASP A 372 2.91 -2.46 -21.21
CA ASP A 372 1.46 -2.39 -20.98
C ASP A 372 1.01 -1.45 -19.84
N GLY A 373 1.52 -0.22 -19.83
CA GLY A 373 1.18 0.80 -18.81
C GLY A 373 1.93 0.67 -17.49
N VAL A 374 2.76 -0.37 -17.32
CA VAL A 374 3.74 -0.50 -16.24
C VAL A 374 5.09 0.05 -16.69
N ARG A 375 5.75 0.81 -15.82
CA ARG A 375 7.12 1.30 -16.05
C ARG A 375 7.98 1.05 -14.83
N LEU A 376 9.16 0.51 -15.05
CA LEU A 376 10.21 0.28 -14.08
C LEU A 376 11.41 1.17 -14.41
N LYS A 377 12.06 1.72 -13.39
CA LYS A 377 13.30 2.49 -13.51
C LYS A 377 14.41 1.83 -12.70
N ALA A 378 15.59 1.71 -13.30
CA ALA A 378 16.78 1.11 -12.70
C ALA A 378 16.49 -0.27 -12.11
N LEU A 379 15.90 -1.15 -12.91
CA LEU A 379 15.60 -2.53 -12.55
C LEU A 379 16.90 -3.34 -12.52
N THR A 380 17.13 -4.06 -11.43
CA THR A 380 18.15 -5.10 -11.31
C THR A 380 17.49 -6.37 -10.77
N VAL A 381 17.60 -7.47 -11.51
CA VAL A 381 17.12 -8.78 -11.10
C VAL A 381 18.32 -9.71 -10.98
N THR A 382 18.46 -10.36 -9.84
CA THR A 382 19.46 -11.40 -9.60
C THR A 382 18.70 -12.68 -9.27
N ALA A 383 18.84 -13.71 -10.09
CA ALA A 383 18.06 -14.92 -9.93
C ALA A 383 18.84 -16.16 -10.35
N ARG A 384 18.52 -17.27 -9.68
CA ARG A 384 18.90 -18.61 -10.07
C ARG A 384 17.64 -19.42 -10.32
N GLY A 385 17.54 -20.02 -11.49
CA GLY A 385 16.37 -20.79 -11.87
C GLY A 385 16.70 -21.87 -12.88
N GLY A 386 15.69 -22.63 -13.25
CA GLY A 386 15.76 -23.62 -14.30
C GLY A 386 14.38 -23.92 -14.84
N GLY A 387 14.32 -24.72 -15.88
CA GLY A 387 13.07 -25.04 -16.56
C GLY A 387 13.20 -26.20 -17.52
N ASP A 388 12.06 -26.60 -18.06
CA ASP A 388 11.94 -27.56 -19.15
C ASP A 388 10.92 -27.03 -20.16
N GLY A 389 11.40 -26.62 -21.34
CA GLY A 389 10.58 -25.95 -22.34
C GLY A 389 9.98 -24.64 -21.82
N ALA A 390 8.65 -24.54 -21.80
CA ALA A 390 7.93 -23.35 -21.33
C ALA A 390 7.72 -23.29 -19.81
N THR A 391 8.03 -24.37 -19.10
CA THR A 391 7.91 -24.45 -17.64
C THR A 391 9.18 -23.91 -17.00
N TYR A 392 9.03 -23.09 -15.96
CA TYR A 392 10.17 -22.49 -15.29
C TYR A 392 9.95 -22.36 -13.78
N GLU A 393 11.04 -22.38 -13.04
CA GLU A 393 11.13 -22.05 -11.62
C GLU A 393 12.41 -21.25 -11.37
N ALA A 394 12.30 -20.13 -10.67
CA ALA A 394 13.42 -19.28 -10.33
C ALA A 394 13.28 -18.72 -8.91
N ASN A 395 14.40 -18.62 -8.20
CA ASN A 395 14.48 -17.92 -6.93
C ASN A 395 15.44 -16.74 -7.06
N GLY A 396 15.05 -15.57 -6.56
CA GLY A 396 15.87 -14.38 -6.73
C GLY A 396 15.37 -13.14 -6.02
N LYS A 397 16.09 -12.05 -6.29
CA LYS A 397 15.84 -10.71 -5.81
C LYS A 397 15.75 -9.74 -6.97
N ALA A 398 14.68 -8.96 -7.03
CA ALA A 398 14.49 -7.84 -7.94
C ALA A 398 14.47 -6.53 -7.16
N VAL A 399 15.17 -5.51 -7.65
CA VAL A 399 15.21 -4.16 -7.07
C VAL A 399 14.94 -3.15 -8.18
N ALA A 400 14.13 -2.13 -7.90
CA ALA A 400 13.90 -1.00 -8.79
C ALA A 400 13.80 0.31 -8.02
N GLU A 401 14.28 1.41 -8.58
CA GLU A 401 14.10 2.75 -7.98
C GLU A 401 12.64 3.18 -7.99
N LEU A 402 11.91 2.80 -9.04
CA LEU A 402 10.56 3.23 -9.30
C LEU A 402 9.80 2.15 -10.07
N LEU A 403 8.59 1.84 -9.63
CA LEU A 403 7.56 1.16 -10.40
C LEU A 403 6.37 2.11 -10.53
N THR A 404 5.84 2.33 -11.72
CA THR A 404 4.57 3.05 -11.95
C THR A 404 3.63 2.19 -12.77
N ALA A 405 2.35 2.14 -12.37
CA ALA A 405 1.28 1.46 -13.10
C ALA A 405 0.03 2.34 -13.02
N GLY A 406 -0.26 3.11 -14.07
CA GLY A 406 -1.27 4.18 -14.01
C GLY A 406 -0.95 5.20 -12.90
N ASP A 407 -1.91 5.46 -12.00
CA ASP A 407 -1.75 6.36 -10.85
C ASP A 407 -1.05 5.71 -9.64
N PHE A 408 -0.76 4.42 -9.71
CA PHE A 408 -0.04 3.69 -8.67
C PHE A 408 1.47 3.82 -8.88
N GLN A 409 2.21 4.07 -7.80
CA GLN A 409 3.65 4.23 -7.83
C GLN A 409 4.30 3.58 -6.60
N LEU A 410 5.37 2.80 -6.78
CA LEU A 410 6.24 2.30 -5.72
C LEU A 410 7.64 2.91 -5.88
N ASN A 411 8.21 3.43 -4.80
CA ASN A 411 9.58 3.95 -4.76
C ASN A 411 10.47 3.01 -3.96
N THR A 412 11.68 2.78 -4.48
CA THR A 412 12.69 1.86 -3.90
C THR A 412 12.06 0.50 -3.61
N LEU A 413 11.61 -0.15 -4.67
CA LEU A 413 10.99 -1.47 -4.64
C LEU A 413 12.08 -2.54 -4.49
N GLN A 414 11.85 -3.49 -3.60
CA GLN A 414 12.60 -4.73 -3.50
C GLN A 414 11.62 -5.90 -3.39
N ILE A 415 11.79 -6.90 -4.23
CA ILE A 415 11.02 -8.15 -4.24
C ILE A 415 12.02 -9.29 -4.10
N VAL A 416 11.77 -10.22 -3.18
CA VAL A 416 12.60 -11.41 -2.98
C VAL A 416 11.69 -12.61 -2.92
N GLY A 417 11.98 -13.69 -3.64
CA GLY A 417 11.13 -14.88 -3.59
C GLY A 417 11.39 -15.90 -4.67
N ASN A 418 10.54 -16.94 -4.68
CA ASN A 418 10.45 -17.93 -5.73
C ASN A 418 9.33 -17.53 -6.70
N VAL A 419 9.57 -17.72 -7.99
CA VAL A 419 8.58 -17.62 -9.06
C VAL A 419 8.59 -18.92 -9.85
N MET A 420 7.43 -19.46 -10.13
CA MET A 420 7.25 -20.63 -11.00
C MET A 420 6.07 -20.44 -11.93
N GLY A 421 6.11 -21.02 -13.10
CA GLY A 421 5.08 -20.77 -14.10
C GLY A 421 5.22 -21.59 -15.38
N THR A 422 4.28 -21.38 -16.29
CA THR A 422 4.31 -21.92 -17.65
C THR A 422 3.79 -20.84 -18.60
N GLY A 423 4.64 -20.40 -19.53
CA GLY A 423 4.29 -19.29 -20.42
C GLY A 423 4.01 -17.99 -19.63
N THR A 424 2.79 -17.46 -19.75
CA THR A 424 2.34 -16.23 -19.05
C THR A 424 1.70 -16.50 -17.69
N ASP A 425 1.33 -17.75 -17.40
CA ASP A 425 0.80 -18.13 -16.09
C ASP A 425 1.95 -18.25 -15.11
N PHE A 426 1.83 -17.56 -13.97
CA PHE A 426 2.89 -17.57 -12.97
C PHE A 426 2.31 -17.55 -11.56
N ARG A 427 3.11 -18.07 -10.64
CA ARG A 427 2.95 -17.93 -9.20
C ARG A 427 4.25 -17.47 -8.59
N TRP A 428 4.19 -16.36 -7.88
CA TRP A 428 5.26 -15.82 -7.06
C TRP A 428 4.94 -16.01 -5.58
N LEU A 429 5.95 -16.36 -4.78
CA LEU A 429 5.89 -16.46 -3.32
C LEU A 429 7.14 -15.80 -2.74
N GLY A 430 6.98 -14.80 -1.88
CA GLY A 430 8.11 -14.13 -1.25
C GLY A 430 7.77 -12.88 -0.44
N GLU A 431 8.74 -11.98 -0.34
CA GLU A 431 8.63 -10.71 0.38
C GLU A 431 8.67 -9.53 -0.58
N LEU A 432 7.87 -8.51 -0.27
CA LEU A 432 7.91 -7.22 -0.96
C LEU A 432 8.20 -6.11 0.04
N TYR A 433 9.15 -5.26 -0.30
CA TYR A 433 9.48 -4.03 0.40
C TYR A 433 9.39 -2.84 -0.56
N ALA A 434 8.78 -1.74 -0.11
CA ALA A 434 8.84 -0.46 -0.80
C ALA A 434 9.03 0.68 0.20
N ALA A 435 9.98 1.59 -0.06
CA ALA A 435 10.20 2.74 0.80
C ALA A 435 8.98 3.66 0.85
N SER A 436 8.27 3.80 -0.27
CA SER A 436 6.93 4.39 -0.29
C SER A 436 6.08 3.87 -1.44
N ALA A 437 4.77 3.90 -1.25
CA ALA A 437 3.77 3.68 -2.29
C ALA A 437 2.86 4.90 -2.39
N ARG A 438 2.50 5.32 -3.61
CA ARG A 438 1.42 6.26 -3.87
C ARG A 438 0.31 5.48 -4.57
N VAL A 439 -0.90 5.62 -4.06
CA VAL A 439 -2.09 4.98 -4.62
C VAL A 439 -3.04 6.04 -5.19
N PRO A 440 -3.99 5.66 -6.06
CA PRO A 440 -4.99 6.60 -6.59
C PRO A 440 -5.68 7.41 -5.48
N GLY A 441 -6.02 8.67 -5.77
CA GLY A 441 -6.63 9.58 -4.79
C GLY A 441 -5.64 10.30 -3.85
N GLY A 442 -4.33 10.27 -4.15
CA GLY A 442 -3.32 11.07 -3.46
C GLY A 442 -2.78 10.48 -2.15
N THR A 443 -3.23 9.28 -1.77
CA THR A 443 -2.77 8.60 -0.55
C THR A 443 -1.34 8.10 -0.72
N THR A 444 -0.50 8.36 0.28
CA THR A 444 0.91 7.90 0.30
C THR A 444 1.16 6.98 1.49
N ILE A 445 1.71 5.81 1.24
CA ILE A 445 2.10 4.80 2.23
C ILE A 445 3.62 4.83 2.35
N ALA A 446 4.17 4.90 3.56
CA ALA A 446 5.62 4.89 3.80
C ALA A 446 6.06 3.60 4.50
N GLY A 447 7.18 3.04 4.05
CA GLY A 447 7.76 1.80 4.59
C GLY A 447 6.83 0.60 4.46
N LEU A 448 6.32 0.33 3.26
CA LEU A 448 5.44 -0.79 2.99
C LEU A 448 6.24 -2.10 2.97
N ILE A 449 5.77 -3.08 3.74
CA ILE A 449 6.31 -4.44 3.79
C ILE A 449 5.16 -5.43 3.65
N LEU A 450 5.29 -6.39 2.74
CA LEU A 450 4.43 -7.57 2.62
C LEU A 450 5.29 -8.80 2.88
N SER A 451 4.91 -9.60 3.88
CA SER A 451 5.63 -10.84 4.24
C SER A 451 4.86 -12.05 3.74
N ASP A 452 5.59 -13.06 3.25
CA ASP A 452 5.03 -14.31 2.71
C ASP A 452 3.91 -14.07 1.69
N ALA A 453 4.09 -13.02 0.89
CA ALA A 453 3.13 -12.62 -0.12
C ALA A 453 3.15 -13.61 -1.28
N VAL A 454 1.96 -13.97 -1.75
CA VAL A 454 1.74 -14.79 -2.94
C VAL A 454 1.05 -13.93 -3.98
N ALA A 455 1.54 -13.95 -5.21
CA ALA A 455 0.84 -13.41 -6.37
C ALA A 455 0.73 -14.50 -7.44
N GLU A 456 -0.46 -14.72 -7.98
CA GLU A 456 -0.73 -15.72 -9.00
C GLU A 456 -1.56 -15.12 -10.13
N SER A 457 -1.16 -15.38 -11.36
CA SER A 457 -1.91 -15.06 -12.58
C SER A 457 -2.21 -16.35 -13.32
N ARG A 458 -3.50 -16.60 -13.59
CA ARG A 458 -4.00 -17.75 -14.35
C ARG A 458 -5.29 -17.39 -15.08
N ASP A 459 -5.40 -17.68 -16.37
CA ASP A 459 -6.62 -17.44 -17.16
C ASP A 459 -7.17 -15.98 -17.03
N ASP A 460 -6.30 -14.97 -17.11
CA ASP A 460 -6.61 -13.54 -16.89
C ASP A 460 -7.15 -13.18 -15.50
N VAL A 461 -7.06 -14.10 -14.53
CA VAL A 461 -7.38 -13.85 -13.13
C VAL A 461 -6.09 -13.60 -12.36
N ILE A 462 -6.01 -12.43 -11.72
CA ILE A 462 -4.91 -12.09 -10.83
C ILE A 462 -5.39 -12.24 -9.38
N THR A 463 -4.67 -13.04 -8.61
CA THR A 463 -4.84 -13.14 -7.16
C THR A 463 -3.57 -12.73 -6.44
N ALA A 464 -3.71 -12.02 -5.33
CA ALA A 464 -2.62 -11.70 -4.44
C ALA A 464 -3.04 -11.95 -3.01
N SER A 465 -2.14 -12.45 -2.17
CA SER A 465 -2.41 -12.61 -0.74
C SER A 465 -1.16 -12.38 0.07
N ALA A 466 -1.31 -11.92 1.31
CA ALA A 466 -0.21 -11.78 2.25
C ALA A 466 -0.73 -12.04 3.67
N PRO A 467 -0.14 -12.99 4.42
CA PRO A 467 -0.48 -13.21 5.82
C PRO A 467 -0.28 -11.95 6.67
N ARG A 468 0.72 -11.13 6.35
CA ARG A 468 1.02 -9.88 7.05
C ARG A 468 1.44 -8.78 6.07
N ALA A 469 0.92 -7.59 6.32
CA ALA A 469 1.48 -6.36 5.79
C ALA A 469 1.70 -5.35 6.91
N SER A 470 2.69 -4.49 6.73
CA SER A 470 2.91 -3.34 7.60
C SER A 470 3.32 -2.11 6.81
N ALA A 471 2.96 -0.94 7.34
CA ALA A 471 3.45 0.35 6.89
C ALA A 471 3.75 1.24 8.09
N ASN A 472 4.83 2.02 8.01
CA ASN A 472 5.22 2.96 9.05
C ASN A 472 4.18 4.08 9.20
N SER A 473 3.70 4.61 8.08
CA SER A 473 2.63 5.59 8.06
C SER A 473 1.85 5.58 6.74
N ILE A 474 0.61 6.05 6.79
CA ILE A 474 -0.24 6.31 5.63
C ILE A 474 -0.70 7.76 5.74
N ARG A 475 -0.36 8.58 4.76
CA ARG A 475 -0.77 9.98 4.67
C ARG A 475 -1.93 10.10 3.68
N LEU A 476 -3.04 10.63 4.18
CA LEU A 476 -4.26 11.00 3.46
C LEU A 476 -4.27 12.53 3.29
N THR A 477 -5.21 13.07 2.51
CA THR A 477 -5.34 14.53 2.30
C THR A 477 -5.43 15.31 3.62
N ASP A 478 -6.31 14.87 4.54
CA ASP A 478 -6.57 15.55 5.82
C ASP A 478 -6.23 14.69 7.04
N GLY A 479 -5.35 13.70 6.89
CA GLY A 479 -5.02 12.80 7.99
C GLY A 479 -3.75 11.97 7.81
N VAL A 480 -3.28 11.43 8.93
CA VAL A 480 -2.13 10.53 9.00
C VAL A 480 -2.48 9.34 9.89
N VAL A 481 -2.25 8.14 9.36
CA VAL A 481 -2.26 6.88 10.09
C VAL A 481 -0.81 6.50 10.38
N THR A 482 -0.50 6.04 11.60
CA THR A 482 0.84 5.58 11.98
C THR A 482 0.81 4.14 12.50
N GLY A 483 1.88 3.38 12.23
CA GLY A 483 1.99 1.99 12.63
C GLY A 483 0.84 1.14 12.08
N ALA A 484 0.60 1.21 10.78
CA ALA A 484 -0.46 0.47 10.12
C ALA A 484 -0.01 -0.98 9.90
N GLN A 485 -0.88 -1.94 10.24
CA GLN A 485 -0.63 -3.36 10.06
C GLN A 485 -1.91 -4.02 9.54
N ALA A 486 -1.78 -5.04 8.70
CA ALA A 486 -2.90 -5.82 8.23
C ALA A 486 -2.54 -7.31 8.22
N SER A 487 -3.54 -8.17 8.46
CA SER A 487 -3.41 -9.63 8.42
C SER A 487 -4.37 -10.26 7.43
N ASP A 488 -3.97 -11.42 6.91
CA ASP A 488 -4.79 -12.26 6.02
C ASP A 488 -5.34 -11.49 4.82
N ILE A 489 -4.48 -10.69 4.20
CA ILE A 489 -4.83 -9.88 3.05
C ILE A 489 -5.04 -10.81 1.87
N ARG A 490 -6.16 -10.66 1.17
CA ARG A 490 -6.45 -11.35 -0.08
C ARG A 490 -7.05 -10.37 -1.06
N VAL A 491 -6.55 -10.37 -2.28
CA VAL A 491 -7.01 -9.57 -3.40
C VAL A 491 -7.24 -10.50 -4.58
N ARG A 492 -8.35 -10.32 -5.28
CA ARG A 492 -8.67 -11.01 -6.53
C ARG A 492 -9.24 -9.99 -7.50
N SER A 493 -8.65 -9.92 -8.69
CA SER A 493 -9.15 -9.11 -9.81
C SER A 493 -9.54 -10.03 -10.96
N GLU A 494 -10.76 -9.90 -11.44
CA GLU A 494 -11.30 -10.66 -12.56
C GLU A 494 -12.36 -9.83 -13.29
N LYS A 495 -12.25 -9.71 -14.62
CA LYS A 495 -13.25 -9.06 -15.49
C LYS A 495 -13.68 -7.66 -15.02
N GLY A 496 -12.72 -6.83 -14.60
CA GLY A 496 -12.95 -5.46 -14.14
C GLY A 496 -13.54 -5.35 -12.72
N VAL A 497 -13.66 -6.46 -11.98
CA VAL A 497 -14.10 -6.47 -10.58
C VAL A 497 -12.91 -6.79 -9.69
N THR A 498 -12.62 -5.91 -8.73
CA THR A 498 -11.58 -6.16 -7.73
C THR A 498 -12.23 -6.43 -6.38
N THR A 499 -11.94 -7.59 -5.81
CA THR A 499 -12.32 -7.93 -4.43
C THR A 499 -11.08 -7.91 -3.56
N ALA A 500 -11.16 -7.28 -2.39
CA ALA A 500 -10.11 -7.25 -1.39
C ALA A 500 -10.67 -7.62 -0.03
N SER A 501 -9.90 -8.31 0.78
CA SER A 501 -10.27 -8.63 2.16
C SER A 501 -9.05 -8.65 3.06
N ALA A 502 -9.26 -8.37 4.34
CA ALA A 502 -8.27 -8.51 5.39
C ALA A 502 -8.95 -9.06 6.65
N GLY A 503 -8.32 -10.05 7.29
CA GLY A 503 -8.79 -10.60 8.55
C GLY A 503 -8.79 -9.54 9.65
N SER A 504 -7.71 -8.76 9.73
CA SER A 504 -7.63 -7.59 10.61
C SER A 504 -6.80 -6.47 10.02
N VAL A 505 -7.15 -5.22 10.33
CA VAL A 505 -6.37 -4.02 10.05
C VAL A 505 -6.20 -3.25 11.35
N ARG A 506 -4.95 -2.97 11.74
CA ARG A 506 -4.60 -2.25 12.96
C ARG A 506 -3.87 -0.96 12.62
N ALA A 507 -4.09 0.06 13.43
CA ALA A 507 -3.29 1.27 13.41
C ALA A 507 -2.98 1.69 14.85
N LYS A 508 -1.73 2.07 15.11
CA LYS A 508 -1.32 2.59 16.42
C LYS A 508 -2.05 3.90 16.73
N GLU A 509 -2.13 4.78 15.74
CA GLU A 509 -2.76 6.09 15.89
C GLU A 509 -3.24 6.61 14.53
N VAL A 510 -4.39 7.26 14.53
CA VAL A 510 -4.93 8.02 13.40
C VAL A 510 -5.15 9.46 13.84
N ARG A 511 -4.60 10.43 13.10
CA ARG A 511 -4.87 11.86 13.29
C ARG A 511 -5.61 12.37 12.08
N ALA A 512 -6.75 13.01 12.27
CA ALA A 512 -7.51 13.64 11.19
C ALA A 512 -8.36 14.79 11.74
N SER A 513 -8.41 15.93 11.03
CA SER A 513 -9.33 17.05 11.31
C SER A 513 -9.33 17.58 12.77
N GLY A 514 -8.20 17.46 13.49
CA GLY A 514 -8.06 17.85 14.90
C GLY A 514 -8.51 16.80 15.92
N ALA A 515 -8.91 15.60 15.46
CA ALA A 515 -9.12 14.43 16.29
C ALA A 515 -7.90 13.50 16.23
N ARG A 516 -7.64 12.82 17.36
CA ARG A 516 -6.63 11.78 17.51
C ARG A 516 -7.30 10.51 18.02
N ILE A 517 -7.23 9.45 17.24
CA ILE A 517 -7.74 8.12 17.56
C ILE A 517 -6.55 7.25 17.92
N ASN A 518 -6.53 6.72 19.14
CA ASN A 518 -5.48 5.83 19.62
C ASN A 518 -5.96 4.38 19.51
N GLY A 519 -5.09 3.50 19.00
CA GLY A 519 -5.33 2.06 18.91
C GLY A 519 -6.61 1.71 18.15
N LEU A 520 -6.56 1.71 16.82
CA LEU A 520 -7.66 1.28 15.97
C LEU A 520 -7.43 -0.17 15.52
N THR A 521 -8.46 -1.00 15.62
CA THR A 521 -8.47 -2.36 15.06
C THR A 521 -9.78 -2.61 14.35
N ALA A 522 -9.75 -2.76 13.03
CA ALA A 522 -10.85 -3.25 12.22
C ALA A 522 -10.69 -4.76 11.98
N SER A 523 -11.77 -5.52 12.03
CA SER A 523 -11.78 -6.98 11.83
C SER A 523 -12.85 -7.38 10.83
N GLY A 524 -12.53 -8.37 9.99
CA GLY A 524 -13.41 -8.82 8.91
C GLY A 524 -13.66 -7.70 7.90
N VAL A 525 -12.59 -7.11 7.37
CA VAL A 525 -12.66 -6.08 6.33
C VAL A 525 -12.83 -6.77 4.99
N SER A 526 -13.83 -6.37 4.21
CA SER A 526 -14.05 -6.79 2.84
C SER A 526 -14.41 -5.59 1.99
N ALA A 527 -13.82 -5.48 0.81
CA ALA A 527 -14.07 -4.44 -0.16
C ALA A 527 -14.34 -5.07 -1.52
N VAL A 528 -15.32 -4.53 -2.24
CA VAL A 528 -15.63 -4.90 -3.62
C VAL A 528 -15.68 -3.62 -4.44
N ASP A 529 -14.80 -3.51 -5.41
CA ASP A 529 -14.74 -2.43 -6.37
C ASP A 529 -15.28 -2.90 -7.73
N ARG A 530 -16.25 -2.15 -8.27
CA ARG A 530 -16.88 -2.38 -9.57
C ARG A 530 -17.37 -1.04 -10.11
N ASP A 531 -17.10 -0.76 -11.39
CA ASP A 531 -17.59 0.43 -12.09
C ASP A 531 -17.28 1.76 -11.36
N GLY A 532 -16.09 1.87 -10.77
CA GLY A 532 -15.64 3.07 -10.03
C GLY A 532 -16.34 3.30 -8.68
N THR A 533 -17.07 2.30 -8.17
CA THR A 533 -17.68 2.31 -6.84
C THR A 533 -17.08 1.21 -5.98
N THR A 534 -16.49 1.60 -4.84
CA THR A 534 -15.96 0.66 -3.85
C THR A 534 -16.93 0.53 -2.68
N ASN A 535 -17.46 -0.67 -2.46
CA ASN A 535 -18.25 -1.00 -1.27
C ASN A 535 -17.38 -1.71 -0.24
N VAL A 536 -17.32 -1.18 0.98
CA VAL A 536 -16.52 -1.75 2.07
C VAL A 536 -17.45 -2.19 3.20
N SER A 537 -17.28 -3.42 3.68
CA SER A 537 -17.93 -3.95 4.87
C SER A 537 -16.87 -4.29 5.92
N ILE A 538 -17.11 -3.89 7.16
CA ILE A 538 -16.23 -4.18 8.29
C ILE A 538 -17.08 -4.80 9.40
N GLY A 539 -16.73 -6.02 9.81
CA GLY A 539 -17.47 -6.73 10.84
C GLY A 539 -17.45 -6.01 12.19
N LYS A 540 -16.26 -5.63 12.66
CA LYS A 540 -16.06 -4.92 13.93
C LYS A 540 -14.93 -3.90 13.84
N VAL A 541 -15.10 -2.75 14.48
CA VAL A 541 -14.06 -1.74 14.71
C VAL A 541 -13.94 -1.50 16.21
N ASN A 542 -12.75 -1.71 16.75
CA ASN A 542 -12.39 -1.37 18.12
C ASN A 542 -11.46 -0.16 18.10
N ILE A 543 -11.72 0.81 18.97
CA ILE A 543 -10.88 1.98 19.18
C ILE A 543 -10.51 2.00 20.67
N ALA A 544 -9.24 2.21 21.00
CA ALA A 544 -8.80 2.26 22.40
C ALA A 544 -9.15 3.60 23.08
N GLY A 545 -9.13 4.69 22.33
CA GLY A 545 -9.60 6.00 22.80
C GLY A 545 -9.62 7.06 21.70
N ILE A 546 -10.47 8.07 21.88
CA ILE A 546 -10.59 9.21 20.96
C ILE A 546 -10.36 10.50 21.76
N LEU A 547 -9.45 11.34 21.28
CA LEU A 547 -9.27 12.71 21.73
C LEU A 547 -9.74 13.63 20.60
N GLY A 548 -10.92 14.24 20.78
CA GLY A 548 -11.46 15.30 19.93
C GLY A 548 -11.28 16.68 20.58
N ARG A 549 -11.58 17.76 19.85
CA ARG A 549 -11.46 19.16 20.27
C ARG A 549 -12.10 19.45 21.66
N GLY A 550 -11.36 19.22 22.74
CA GLY A 550 -11.84 19.34 24.12
C GLY A 550 -12.72 18.20 24.62
N ALA A 551 -12.75 17.05 23.95
CA ALA A 551 -13.54 15.89 24.38
C ALA A 551 -12.71 14.60 24.33
N ARG A 552 -12.85 13.78 25.37
CA ARG A 552 -12.18 12.49 25.54
C ARG A 552 -13.21 11.37 25.63
N VAL A 553 -13.14 10.45 24.67
CA VAL A 553 -13.95 9.22 24.65
C VAL A 553 -13.04 8.04 24.94
N GLY A 554 -13.51 7.14 25.81
CA GLY A 554 -12.82 5.89 26.11
C GLY A 554 -12.83 4.90 24.94
N SER A 555 -12.73 3.61 25.26
CA SER A 555 -12.75 2.58 24.23
C SER A 555 -14.10 2.50 23.52
N LEU A 556 -14.09 2.41 22.20
CA LEU A 556 -15.29 2.29 21.37
C LEU A 556 -15.33 0.93 20.67
N ASN A 557 -16.48 0.27 20.69
CA ASN A 557 -16.73 -0.92 19.89
C ASN A 557 -17.85 -0.60 18.91
N ILE A 558 -17.57 -0.67 17.62
CA ILE A 558 -18.53 -0.40 16.54
C ILE A 558 -18.68 -1.68 15.73
N ALA A 559 -19.93 -2.11 15.51
CA ALA A 559 -20.23 -3.29 14.71
C ALA A 559 -20.84 -2.90 13.37
N GLY A 560 -20.62 -3.74 12.35
CA GLY A 560 -21.32 -3.65 11.07
C GLY A 560 -21.11 -2.34 10.33
N VAL A 561 -19.87 -1.85 10.25
CA VAL A 561 -19.58 -0.63 9.48
C VAL A 561 -19.68 -0.94 7.99
N ARG A 562 -20.43 -0.13 7.25
CA ARG A 562 -20.58 -0.23 5.80
C ARG A 562 -20.22 1.11 5.18
N LEU A 563 -19.35 1.10 4.18
CA LEU A 563 -18.92 2.27 3.43
C LEU A 563 -19.20 2.09 1.95
N THR A 564 -19.49 3.19 1.28
CA THR A 564 -19.56 3.30 -0.17
C THR A 564 -18.71 4.48 -0.59
N ILE A 565 -17.74 4.21 -1.46
CA ILE A 565 -16.78 5.19 -1.96
C ILE A 565 -17.03 5.35 -3.46
N ARG A 566 -17.35 6.58 -3.88
CA ARG A 566 -17.56 6.93 -5.29
C ARG A 566 -17.02 8.33 -5.53
N GLU A 567 -16.14 8.49 -6.51
CA GLU A 567 -15.55 9.78 -6.88
C GLU A 567 -14.92 10.53 -5.68
N GLY A 568 -14.29 9.77 -4.77
CA GLY A 568 -13.68 10.30 -3.53
C GLY A 568 -14.66 10.65 -2.40
N ARG A 569 -15.97 10.66 -2.66
CA ARG A 569 -17.00 10.80 -1.62
C ARG A 569 -17.15 9.48 -0.87
N VAL A 570 -17.08 9.52 0.46
CA VAL A 570 -17.33 8.38 1.33
C VAL A 570 -18.68 8.55 2.00
N GLN A 571 -19.58 7.60 1.82
CA GLN A 571 -20.81 7.48 2.60
C GLN A 571 -20.70 6.25 3.47
N GLY A 572 -21.14 6.33 4.72
CA GLY A 572 -21.08 5.19 5.61
C GLY A 572 -22.15 5.17 6.69
N SER A 573 -22.33 3.98 7.24
CA SER A 573 -23.23 3.71 8.35
C SER A 573 -22.62 2.65 9.25
N SER A 574 -23.13 2.53 10.46
CA SER A 574 -22.84 1.40 11.35
C SER A 574 -24.06 1.01 12.16
N ASN A 575 -23.93 -0.09 12.91
CA ASN A 575 -24.84 -0.34 14.02
C ASN A 575 -24.68 0.74 15.10
N ASP A 576 -25.54 0.68 16.12
CA ASP A 576 -25.50 1.55 17.27
C ASP A 576 -24.11 1.55 17.94
N ILE A 577 -23.67 2.74 18.33
CA ILE A 577 -22.40 2.99 18.96
C ILE A 577 -22.66 3.33 20.43
N ASN A 578 -22.08 2.55 21.34
CA ASN A 578 -22.03 2.89 22.76
C ASN A 578 -20.67 3.48 23.10
N ALA A 579 -20.63 4.79 23.31
CA ALA A 579 -19.43 5.54 23.69
C ALA A 579 -19.15 5.53 25.20
N GLY A 580 -20.10 5.03 26.02
CA GLY A 580 -19.98 4.99 27.47
C GLY A 580 -19.83 6.40 28.04
N THR A 581 -18.74 6.64 28.76
CA THR A 581 -18.45 7.97 29.29
C THR A 581 -17.65 8.83 28.31
N VAL A 582 -18.12 10.06 28.09
CA VAL A 582 -17.39 11.13 27.42
C VAL A 582 -17.01 12.20 28.45
N THR A 583 -15.72 12.53 28.53
CA THR A 583 -15.21 13.64 29.36
C THR A 583 -15.03 14.87 28.48
N LEU A 584 -15.45 16.04 28.96
CA LEU A 584 -15.27 17.33 28.32
C LEU A 584 -14.21 18.11 29.10
N ASP A 585 -13.19 18.58 28.40
CA ASP A 585 -12.11 19.34 29.01
C ASP A 585 -12.58 20.75 29.40
N ALA A 586 -11.97 21.30 30.46
CA ALA A 586 -12.19 22.68 30.85
C ALA A 586 -11.80 23.64 29.72
N SER A 587 -12.61 24.67 29.50
CA SER A 587 -12.40 25.70 28.48
C SER A 587 -12.88 27.06 28.97
N LYS A 588 -12.62 28.14 28.21
CA LYS A 588 -13.09 29.49 28.56
C LYS A 588 -14.61 29.56 28.71
N SER A 589 -15.37 28.80 27.91
CA SER A 589 -16.83 28.73 27.97
C SER A 589 -17.37 27.62 28.87
N LEU A 590 -16.53 26.68 29.29
CA LEU A 590 -16.89 25.61 30.23
C LEU A 590 -15.75 25.43 31.27
N PRO A 591 -15.61 26.36 32.24
CA PRO A 591 -14.44 26.41 33.13
C PRO A 591 -14.25 25.15 33.97
N ASP A 592 -15.34 24.52 34.41
CA ASP A 592 -15.29 23.31 35.24
C ASP A 592 -15.27 22.01 34.40
N GLY A 593 -15.23 22.12 33.06
CA GLY A 593 -15.32 20.97 32.16
C GLY A 593 -16.63 20.22 32.28
N GLY A 594 -16.62 18.92 31.99
CA GLY A 594 -17.81 18.08 32.16
C GLY A 594 -17.56 16.59 31.95
N ARG A 595 -18.59 15.80 32.25
CA ARG A 595 -18.62 14.35 32.08
C ARG A 595 -20.03 13.93 31.73
N VAL A 596 -20.21 13.24 30.61
CA VAL A 596 -21.49 12.69 30.17
C VAL A 596 -21.40 11.17 30.19
N GLU A 597 -22.43 10.51 30.69
CA GLU A 597 -22.48 9.07 30.92
C GLU A 597 -23.52 8.39 30.04
N ASP A 598 -23.30 7.09 29.78
CA ASP A 598 -24.12 6.24 28.91
C ASP A 598 -24.45 6.86 27.54
N VAL A 599 -23.44 7.47 26.92
CA VAL A 599 -23.57 8.08 25.59
C VAL A 599 -23.73 7.00 24.53
N ARG A 600 -24.87 7.02 23.84
CA ARG A 600 -25.19 6.10 22.74
C ARG A 600 -25.64 6.87 21.51
N MET A 601 -25.13 6.46 20.35
CA MET A 601 -25.55 6.96 19.04
C MET A 601 -26.24 5.83 18.29
N ALA A 602 -27.55 5.95 18.04
CA ALA A 602 -28.32 4.98 17.27
C ALA A 602 -28.39 5.39 15.80
N ARG A 603 -28.33 4.38 14.93
CA ARG A 603 -28.39 4.53 13.46
C ARG A 603 -27.46 5.62 12.88
N PRO A 604 -26.17 5.63 13.25
CA PRO A 604 -25.24 6.64 12.75
C PRO A 604 -25.05 6.51 11.24
N VAL A 605 -25.11 7.66 10.56
CA VAL A 605 -24.78 7.83 9.15
C VAL A 605 -23.74 8.94 9.05
N PHE A 606 -22.71 8.71 8.26
CA PHE A 606 -21.63 9.66 8.05
C PHE A 606 -21.32 9.84 6.57
N THR A 607 -20.96 11.06 6.19
CA THR A 607 -20.53 11.42 4.85
C THR A 607 -19.25 12.23 4.95
N LEU A 608 -18.29 11.93 4.08
CA LEU A 608 -17.08 12.72 3.86
C LEU A 608 -16.99 13.08 2.38
N GLU A 609 -16.96 14.37 2.10
CA GLU A 609 -16.73 14.90 0.76
C GLU A 609 -15.24 14.94 0.42
N PRO A 610 -14.86 14.90 -0.87
CA PRO A 610 -13.48 15.10 -1.30
C PRO A 610 -12.85 16.41 -0.80
N SER A 611 -13.66 17.42 -0.50
CA SER A 611 -13.22 18.71 0.06
C SER A 611 -12.83 18.66 1.55
N GLY A 612 -12.93 17.51 2.20
CA GLY A 612 -12.72 17.37 3.65
C GLY A 612 -13.93 17.81 4.49
N SER A 613 -15.04 18.21 3.86
CA SER A 613 -16.30 18.50 4.55
C SER A 613 -16.95 17.19 5.00
N TYR A 614 -17.34 17.12 6.27
CA TYR A 614 -18.02 15.97 6.84
C TYR A 614 -19.42 16.32 7.36
N ARG A 615 -20.28 15.30 7.37
CA ARG A 615 -21.58 15.33 8.03
C ARG A 615 -21.79 14.01 8.75
N VAL A 616 -22.13 14.07 10.04
CA VAL A 616 -22.52 12.91 10.85
C VAL A 616 -23.95 13.15 11.34
N SER A 617 -24.83 12.17 11.20
CA SER A 617 -26.17 12.19 11.76
C SER A 617 -26.47 10.92 12.53
N ALA A 618 -27.10 11.04 13.71
CA ALA A 618 -27.50 9.91 14.54
C ALA A 618 -28.60 10.33 15.53
N ASP A 619 -29.31 9.37 16.11
CA ASP A 619 -30.11 9.61 17.30
C ASP A 619 -29.18 9.46 18.52
N LEU A 620 -28.90 10.56 19.21
CA LEU A 620 -28.08 10.58 20.42
C LEU A 620 -28.96 10.34 21.64
N SER A 621 -28.49 9.49 22.57
CA SER A 621 -28.99 9.44 23.93
C SER A 621 -27.83 9.47 24.93
N LEU A 622 -28.08 10.04 26.11
CA LEU A 622 -27.19 10.03 27.26
C LEU A 622 -27.98 9.64 28.51
N GLY A 623 -27.36 8.92 29.44
CA GLY A 623 -28.00 8.49 30.69
C GLY A 623 -27.96 9.55 31.78
N GLY A 624 -26.97 10.44 31.72
CA GLY A 624 -26.80 11.54 32.66
C GLY A 624 -25.41 12.15 32.58
N GLY A 625 -25.04 12.92 33.60
CA GLY A 625 -23.70 13.48 33.74
C GLY A 625 -23.68 14.80 34.48
N VAL A 626 -22.55 15.49 34.37
CA VAL A 626 -22.35 16.83 34.91
C VAL A 626 -21.71 17.69 33.82
N LEU A 627 -22.30 18.85 33.54
CA LEU A 627 -21.77 19.85 32.62
C LEU A 627 -21.53 21.14 33.40
N GLY A 628 -20.27 21.47 33.64
CA GLY A 628 -19.92 22.56 34.55
C GLY A 628 -20.39 22.26 35.98
N LYS A 629 -21.28 23.11 36.50
CA LYS A 629 -21.96 22.92 37.79
C LYS A 629 -23.36 22.30 37.66
N VAL A 630 -23.79 21.96 36.44
CA VAL A 630 -25.15 21.51 36.14
C VAL A 630 -25.19 20.00 36.04
N ASN A 631 -26.02 19.37 36.88
CA ASN A 631 -26.33 17.95 36.76
C ASN A 631 -27.30 17.71 35.60
N LEU A 632 -26.91 16.81 34.70
CA LEU A 632 -27.70 16.32 33.59
C LEU A 632 -28.28 14.96 33.95
N GLY A 633 -29.59 14.80 33.74
CA GLY A 633 -30.24 13.50 33.72
C GLY A 633 -30.23 12.90 32.31
N ALA A 634 -31.09 11.91 32.07
CA ALA A 634 -31.22 11.30 30.77
C ALA A 634 -31.65 12.32 29.71
N ALA A 635 -31.02 12.27 28.53
CA ALA A 635 -31.42 13.10 27.39
C ALA A 635 -31.36 12.35 26.07
N ARG A 636 -32.13 12.81 25.09
CA ARG A 636 -32.14 12.32 23.71
C ARG A 636 -32.28 13.46 22.71
N ALA A 637 -31.69 13.32 21.53
CA ALA A 637 -31.83 14.29 20.43
C ALA A 637 -31.47 13.64 19.08
N ALA A 638 -32.07 14.11 17.99
CA ALA A 638 -31.56 13.82 16.65
C ALA A 638 -30.41 14.77 16.32
N VAL A 639 -29.20 14.25 16.22
CA VAL A 639 -27.98 15.05 16.08
C VAL A 639 -27.52 15.11 14.64
N VAL A 640 -27.07 16.30 14.21
CA VAL A 640 -26.34 16.51 12.96
C VAL A 640 -25.09 17.32 13.26
N ALA A 641 -23.91 16.74 13.06
CA ALA A 641 -22.63 17.40 13.24
C ALA A 641 -21.93 17.60 11.90
N THR A 642 -21.34 18.77 11.70
CA THR A 642 -20.50 19.12 10.55
C THR A 642 -19.21 19.80 11.02
N ASN A 643 -18.33 20.18 10.09
CA ASN A 643 -17.10 20.91 10.42
C ASN A 643 -17.34 22.20 11.22
N ASN A 644 -18.51 22.82 11.05
CA ASN A 644 -18.80 24.18 11.51
C ASN A 644 -19.81 24.25 12.64
N GLN A 645 -20.67 23.24 12.82
CA GLN A 645 -21.72 23.28 13.84
C GLN A 645 -22.20 21.88 14.25
N VAL A 646 -22.84 21.83 15.42
CA VAL A 646 -23.59 20.67 15.93
C VAL A 646 -25.04 21.09 16.13
N GLN A 647 -25.97 20.39 15.50
CA GLN A 647 -27.41 20.59 15.65
C GLN A 647 -27.98 19.47 16.51
N LEU A 648 -28.76 19.83 17.52
CA LEU A 648 -29.57 18.96 18.35
C LEU A 648 -31.03 19.26 18.02
N ASN A 649 -31.67 18.37 17.26
CA ASN A 649 -33.06 18.54 16.84
C ASN A 649 -33.98 17.75 17.76
N ASN A 650 -35.09 18.38 18.15
CA ASN A 650 -36.10 17.82 19.06
C ASN A 650 -35.44 17.19 20.30
N PHE A 651 -34.50 17.91 20.91
CA PHE A 651 -33.87 17.45 22.12
C PHE A 651 -34.90 17.37 23.24
N ASP A 652 -34.68 16.42 24.13
CA ASP A 652 -35.51 16.12 25.28
C ASP A 652 -34.55 15.69 26.38
N ALA A 653 -34.39 16.54 27.39
CA ALA A 653 -33.37 16.40 28.42
C ALA A 653 -33.95 16.58 29.82
N ALA A 654 -33.65 15.65 30.71
CA ALA A 654 -33.78 15.89 32.15
C ALA A 654 -32.61 16.77 32.60
N ILE A 655 -32.90 17.93 33.18
CA ILE A 655 -31.87 18.89 33.61
C ILE A 655 -32.38 19.60 34.87
N MET A 656 -31.51 19.74 35.88
CA MET A 656 -31.86 20.40 37.15
C MET A 656 -33.18 19.92 37.77
N ASN A 657 -33.37 18.59 37.85
CA ASN A 657 -34.60 17.93 38.33
C ASN A 657 -35.88 18.17 37.51
N GLY A 658 -35.82 19.00 36.47
CA GLY A 658 -36.93 19.22 35.55
C GLY A 658 -36.64 18.66 34.17
N ARG A 659 -37.28 19.24 33.17
CA ARG A 659 -37.24 18.79 31.79
C ARG A 659 -37.13 19.98 30.85
N ALA A 660 -36.28 19.86 29.83
CA ALA A 660 -36.15 20.83 28.75
C ALA A 660 -36.31 20.13 27.40
N THR A 661 -37.09 20.73 26.50
CA THR A 661 -37.33 20.22 25.15
C THR A 661 -37.20 21.32 24.11
N GLY A 662 -36.57 21.05 22.97
CA GLY A 662 -36.40 22.09 21.95
C GLY A 662 -35.44 21.74 20.83
N ASN A 663 -34.85 22.77 20.22
CA ASN A 663 -33.80 22.67 19.21
C ASN A 663 -32.61 23.54 19.60
N ALA A 664 -31.41 23.05 19.29
CA ALA A 664 -30.18 23.81 19.50
C ALA A 664 -29.24 23.66 18.30
N THR A 665 -28.61 24.74 17.88
CA THR A 665 -27.47 24.74 16.96
C THR A 665 -26.30 25.39 17.67
N VAL A 666 -25.20 24.66 17.81
CA VAL A 666 -23.97 25.14 18.45
C VAL A 666 -22.88 25.27 17.39
N SER A 667 -22.37 26.48 17.21
CA SER A 667 -21.23 26.74 16.32
C SER A 667 -19.93 26.17 16.90
N ALA A 668 -19.17 25.48 16.07
CA ALA A 668 -17.82 24.99 16.36
C ALA A 668 -16.72 26.06 16.13
N THR A 669 -17.11 27.27 15.73
CA THR A 669 -16.20 28.40 15.48
C THR A 669 -16.61 29.61 16.32
N GLU A 670 -15.65 30.42 16.77
CA GLU A 670 -15.93 31.62 17.56
C GLU A 670 -16.77 32.67 16.82
N ARG A 671 -16.70 32.69 15.48
CA ARG A 671 -17.42 33.65 14.63
C ARG A 671 -18.81 33.17 14.20
N GLY A 672 -19.11 31.88 14.32
CA GLY A 672 -20.42 31.35 13.92
C GLY A 672 -21.48 31.64 14.98
N GLU A 673 -22.74 31.74 14.57
CA GLU A 673 -23.88 31.93 15.47
C GLU A 673 -24.35 30.59 16.03
N SER A 674 -24.53 30.53 17.35
CA SER A 674 -25.29 29.48 18.03
C SER A 674 -26.70 29.98 18.31
N HIS A 675 -27.67 29.08 18.30
CA HIS A 675 -29.09 29.37 18.51
C HIS A 675 -29.74 28.26 19.32
N VAL A 676 -30.45 28.61 20.39
CA VAL A 676 -31.19 27.67 21.24
C VAL A 676 -32.63 28.16 21.34
N VAL A 677 -33.57 27.28 20.98
CA VAL A 677 -35.01 27.49 21.15
C VAL A 677 -35.53 26.33 21.98
N ALA A 678 -36.00 26.58 23.19
CA ALA A 678 -36.44 25.52 24.09
C ALA A 678 -37.58 25.95 25.00
N GLU A 679 -38.37 24.96 25.39
CA GLU A 679 -39.32 25.03 26.48
C GLU A 679 -38.77 24.22 27.65
N PHE A 680 -39.05 24.66 28.87
CA PHE A 680 -38.67 23.95 30.07
C PHE A 680 -39.83 23.89 31.05
N THR A 681 -39.89 22.80 31.81
CA THR A 681 -40.89 22.55 32.84
C THR A 681 -40.22 21.96 34.06
N ASP A 682 -40.73 22.32 35.22
CA ASP A 682 -40.31 21.79 36.51
C ASP A 682 -38.82 21.96 36.84
N LEU A 683 -38.13 22.97 36.26
CA LEU A 683 -36.72 23.21 36.61
C LEU A 683 -36.61 23.73 38.04
N ASP A 684 -35.67 23.19 38.81
CA ASP A 684 -35.42 23.60 40.19
C ASP A 684 -34.91 25.06 40.27
N VAL A 685 -35.71 25.93 40.88
CA VAL A 685 -35.43 27.38 40.95
C VAL A 685 -34.21 27.66 41.83
N GLY A 686 -34.05 26.94 42.94
CA GLY A 686 -32.90 27.07 43.82
C GLY A 686 -31.59 26.73 43.09
N LYS A 687 -31.58 25.67 42.28
CA LYS A 687 -30.42 25.30 41.45
C LYS A 687 -30.12 26.31 40.36
N LEU A 688 -31.14 26.86 39.71
CA LEU A 688 -30.99 27.92 38.70
C LEU A 688 -30.37 29.18 39.31
N LEU A 689 -30.86 29.61 40.47
CA LEU A 689 -30.34 30.78 41.18
C LEU A 689 -28.91 30.54 41.69
N ALA A 690 -28.60 29.33 42.15
CA ALA A 690 -27.24 28.97 42.55
C ALA A 690 -26.24 28.99 41.39
N LEU A 691 -26.69 28.69 40.16
CA LEU A 691 -25.85 28.78 38.97
C LEU A 691 -25.45 30.23 38.65
N VAL A 692 -26.36 31.19 38.86
CA VAL A 692 -26.15 32.61 38.56
C VAL A 692 -25.45 33.35 39.70
N SER A 693 -25.92 33.14 40.94
CA SER A 693 -25.40 33.83 42.14
C SER A 693 -24.10 33.21 42.68
N GLY A 694 -23.82 31.94 42.35
CA GLY A 694 -22.72 31.19 42.94
C GLY A 694 -22.95 30.74 44.39
N GLN A 695 -24.09 31.05 44.99
CA GLN A 695 -24.46 30.69 46.36
C GLN A 695 -25.68 29.77 46.39
N VAL A 696 -25.73 28.85 47.35
CA VAL A 696 -26.90 27.98 47.53
C VAL A 696 -28.04 28.83 48.09
N VAL A 697 -29.10 28.99 47.31
CA VAL A 697 -30.32 29.69 47.76
C VAL A 697 -31.28 28.66 48.38
N PRO A 698 -31.66 28.78 49.65
CA PRO A 698 -32.65 27.93 50.34
C PRO A 698 -34.08 28.20 49.83
N LEU A 699 -34.30 27.91 48.56
CA LEU A 699 -35.57 28.05 47.87
C LEU A 699 -35.96 26.71 47.25
N ALA A 700 -37.09 26.17 47.67
CA ALA A 700 -37.63 24.94 47.10
C ALA A 700 -38.75 25.31 46.13
N GLY A 701 -38.55 25.10 44.83
CA GLY A 701 -39.53 25.51 43.85
C GLY A 701 -39.18 25.06 42.45
N ASN A 702 -40.15 25.22 41.55
CA ASN A 702 -40.03 24.85 40.17
C ASN A 702 -40.38 26.01 39.23
N THR A 703 -39.78 26.01 38.04
CA THR A 703 -40.07 26.99 36.98
C THR A 703 -40.40 26.32 35.66
N LYS A 704 -41.27 26.98 34.91
CA LYS A 704 -41.65 26.62 33.54
C LYS A 704 -41.55 27.84 32.64
N GLY A 705 -41.24 27.65 31.37
CA GLY A 705 -41.05 28.78 30.48
C GLY A 705 -40.46 28.41 29.13
N ASN A 706 -40.06 29.43 28.39
CA ASN A 706 -39.40 29.28 27.11
C ASN A 706 -38.19 30.21 26.97
N VAL A 707 -37.29 29.81 26.09
CA VAL A 707 -36.06 30.50 25.75
C VAL A 707 -35.86 30.47 24.25
N ASP A 708 -35.51 31.60 23.66
CA ASP A 708 -35.05 31.75 22.28
C ASP A 708 -33.83 32.67 22.31
N LEU A 709 -32.62 32.11 22.26
CA LEU A 709 -31.37 32.84 22.42
C LEU A 709 -30.38 32.53 21.31
N LYS A 710 -29.78 33.59 20.77
CA LYS A 710 -28.68 33.55 19.81
C LYS A 710 -27.42 34.15 20.41
N PHE A 711 -26.27 33.54 20.17
CA PHE A 711 -25.00 34.02 20.71
C PHE A 711 -23.80 33.61 19.82
N PRO A 712 -22.72 34.41 19.79
CA PRO A 712 -21.53 34.09 19.00
C PRO A 712 -20.72 32.93 19.62
N GLY A 713 -20.40 31.93 18.81
CA GLY A 713 -19.65 30.74 19.22
C GLY A 713 -20.35 30.03 20.38
N THR A 714 -19.69 29.97 21.54
CA THR A 714 -20.26 29.42 22.78
C THR A 714 -20.43 30.48 23.88
N ASN A 715 -20.36 31.77 23.53
CA ASN A 715 -20.36 32.87 24.49
C ASN A 715 -21.78 33.37 24.81
N VAL A 716 -22.45 32.70 25.75
CA VAL A 716 -23.82 33.02 26.19
C VAL A 716 -23.92 34.41 26.83
N ALA A 717 -22.83 34.97 27.37
CA ALA A 717 -22.84 36.32 27.95
C ALA A 717 -23.17 37.41 26.91
N LEU A 718 -22.97 37.15 25.62
CA LEU A 718 -23.30 38.03 24.50
C LEU A 718 -24.63 37.69 23.82
N ALA A 719 -25.52 36.96 24.52
CA ALA A 719 -26.77 36.49 23.95
C ALA A 719 -27.70 37.63 23.51
N SER A 720 -28.52 37.33 22.50
CA SER A 720 -29.64 38.14 22.03
C SER A 720 -30.88 37.26 21.90
N GLY A 721 -32.07 37.77 22.23
CA GLY A 721 -33.32 37.02 22.14
C GLY A 721 -34.15 37.13 23.42
N THR A 722 -35.07 36.20 23.66
CA THR A 722 -36.05 36.29 24.76
C THR A 722 -35.99 35.12 25.73
N VAL A 723 -36.26 35.41 26.99
CA VAL A 723 -36.50 34.42 28.05
C VAL A 723 -37.81 34.78 28.72
N ARG A 724 -38.76 33.83 28.81
CA ARG A 724 -39.99 34.00 29.60
C ARG A 724 -40.15 32.82 30.54
N ALA A 725 -40.38 33.08 31.82
CA ALA A 725 -40.46 32.05 32.83
C ALA A 725 -41.48 32.41 33.92
N ASP A 726 -42.29 31.45 34.31
CA ASP A 726 -43.08 31.49 35.53
C ASP A 726 -42.42 30.59 36.57
N PHE A 727 -42.46 30.96 37.85
CA PHE A 727 -41.98 30.11 38.93
C PHE A 727 -42.92 30.09 40.12
N THR A 728 -42.92 28.94 40.79
CA THR A 728 -43.66 28.62 42.02
C THR A 728 -42.67 28.03 43.00
N ALA A 729 -42.50 28.65 44.16
CA ALA A 729 -41.49 28.28 45.14
C ALA A 729 -41.98 28.49 46.58
N GLU A 730 -41.24 27.95 47.53
CA GLU A 730 -41.39 28.15 48.96
C GLU A 730 -40.01 28.46 49.56
N THR A 731 -39.99 29.41 50.50
CA THR A 731 -38.81 29.70 51.33
C THR A 731 -39.15 29.54 52.81
N GLY A 732 -38.13 29.31 53.64
CA GLY A 732 -38.27 28.98 55.05
C GLY A 732 -38.23 27.47 55.33
N ASP A 733 -38.11 27.12 56.60
CA ASP A 733 -38.09 25.74 57.09
C ASP A 733 -39.32 25.46 57.99
N GLU A 734 -39.42 24.23 58.52
CA GLU A 734 -40.54 23.87 59.40
C GLU A 734 -40.55 24.66 60.72
N ALA A 735 -39.40 25.20 61.16
CA ALA A 735 -39.28 25.95 62.41
C ALA A 735 -39.63 27.45 62.25
N SER A 736 -39.30 28.04 61.10
CA SER A 736 -39.52 29.46 60.76
C SER A 736 -40.82 29.72 59.99
N GLY A 737 -41.47 28.65 59.49
CA GLY A 737 -42.70 28.70 58.71
C GLY A 737 -42.42 28.90 57.21
N ARG A 738 -43.10 28.12 56.37
CA ARG A 738 -42.93 28.20 54.90
C ARG A 738 -43.75 29.34 54.31
N THR A 739 -43.13 30.13 53.44
CA THR A 739 -43.80 31.23 52.72
C THR A 739 -43.82 30.94 51.22
N PRO A 740 -45.00 30.76 50.60
CA PRO A 740 -45.13 30.59 49.16
C PRO A 740 -44.69 31.85 48.39
N LEU A 741 -43.98 31.64 47.29
CA LEU A 741 -43.42 32.64 46.40
C LEU A 741 -43.81 32.30 44.96
N ASN A 742 -44.50 33.21 44.29
CA ASN A 742 -44.87 33.07 42.87
C ASN A 742 -44.27 34.22 42.07
N GLY A 743 -43.86 33.97 40.84
CA GLY A 743 -43.35 35.04 40.01
C GLY A 743 -43.31 34.76 38.52
N GLU A 744 -43.09 35.83 37.77
CA GLU A 744 -42.95 35.86 36.32
C GLU A 744 -41.66 36.64 36.02
N VAL A 745 -40.89 36.18 35.04
CA VAL A 745 -39.73 36.88 34.50
C VAL A 745 -39.81 36.88 32.97
N ALA A 746 -39.81 38.06 32.37
CA ALA A 746 -39.75 38.30 30.94
C ALA A 746 -38.53 39.18 30.62
N LEU A 747 -37.55 38.60 29.91
CA LEU A 747 -36.30 39.23 29.53
C LEU A 747 -36.15 39.30 28.02
N ASN A 748 -35.57 40.39 27.54
CA ASN A 748 -35.12 40.56 26.16
C ASN A 748 -33.66 41.00 26.13
N ALA A 749 -32.79 40.15 25.57
CA ALA A 749 -31.36 40.39 25.45
C ALA A 749 -31.00 40.96 24.08
N THR A 750 -30.09 41.92 24.05
CA THR A 750 -29.47 42.45 22.83
C THR A 750 -27.97 42.56 23.03
N LYS A 751 -27.22 41.64 22.42
CA LYS A 751 -25.74 41.56 22.47
C LYS A 751 -25.17 41.65 23.89
N GLY A 752 -25.73 40.87 24.82
CA GLY A 752 -25.29 40.80 26.21
C GLY A 752 -25.88 41.86 27.15
N VAL A 753 -26.65 42.83 26.63
CA VAL A 753 -27.48 43.71 27.45
C VAL A 753 -28.86 43.09 27.60
N PHE A 754 -29.24 42.75 28.83
CA PHE A 754 -30.50 42.12 29.18
C PHE A 754 -31.49 43.19 29.68
N ASN A 755 -32.60 43.36 28.97
CA ASN A 755 -33.71 44.22 29.39
C ASN A 755 -34.76 43.37 30.11
N ILE A 756 -35.07 43.73 31.34
CA ILE A 756 -36.20 43.19 32.10
C ILE A 756 -37.45 43.92 31.63
N GLU A 757 -38.26 43.26 30.79
CA GLU A 757 -39.58 43.76 30.38
C GLU A 757 -40.55 43.73 31.56
N ARG A 758 -40.46 42.65 32.34
CA ARG A 758 -41.21 42.46 33.57
C ARG A 758 -40.51 41.41 34.42
N ALA A 759 -40.28 41.69 35.69
CA ALA A 759 -40.02 40.68 36.70
C ALA A 759 -40.94 40.95 37.88
N THR A 760 -41.71 39.95 38.31
CA THR A 760 -42.59 40.05 39.48
C THR A 760 -42.34 38.90 40.43
N LEU A 761 -42.28 39.19 41.72
CA LEU A 761 -42.24 38.22 42.81
C LEU A 761 -43.38 38.55 43.79
N LYS A 762 -44.21 37.58 44.13
CA LYS A 762 -45.41 37.74 44.95
C LYS A 762 -45.45 36.70 46.05
N THR A 763 -45.85 37.13 47.24
CA THR A 763 -46.25 36.28 48.36
C THR A 763 -47.75 36.46 48.63
N ALA A 764 -48.26 36.02 49.78
CA ALA A 764 -49.66 36.28 50.16
C ALA A 764 -49.89 37.77 50.47
N ALA A 765 -48.91 38.43 51.09
CA ALA A 765 -49.02 39.82 51.51
C ALA A 765 -48.14 40.82 50.73
N SER A 766 -47.16 40.37 49.95
CA SER A 766 -46.16 41.23 49.28
C SER A 766 -46.08 41.03 47.77
N GLU A 767 -45.74 42.10 47.04
CA GLU A 767 -45.41 42.11 45.62
C GLU A 767 -44.18 42.99 45.36
N LEU A 768 -43.14 42.41 44.76
CA LEU A 768 -41.97 43.10 44.23
C LEU A 768 -42.00 43.04 42.71
N THR A 769 -41.84 44.18 42.06
CA THR A 769 -41.72 44.29 40.60
C THR A 769 -40.42 44.98 40.22
N ALA A 770 -39.80 44.51 39.14
CA ALA A 770 -38.57 45.08 38.59
C ALA A 770 -38.66 45.22 37.06
N THR A 771 -38.11 46.31 36.54
CA THR A 771 -37.96 46.60 35.09
C THR A 771 -36.66 47.36 34.87
N GLY A 772 -36.07 47.31 33.67
CA GLY A 772 -34.84 48.04 33.37
C GLY A 772 -33.83 47.21 32.62
N ARG A 773 -32.54 47.50 32.73
CA ARG A 773 -31.48 46.79 32.00
C ARG A 773 -30.32 46.38 32.90
N PHE A 774 -29.63 45.31 32.52
CA PHE A 774 -28.37 44.91 33.11
C PHE A 774 -27.46 44.20 32.10
N SER A 775 -26.18 44.06 32.42
CA SER A 775 -25.17 43.41 31.57
C SER A 775 -24.19 42.62 32.43
N PHE A 776 -24.03 41.33 32.13
CA PHE A 776 -23.05 40.48 32.78
C PHE A 776 -21.60 40.77 32.32
N GLU A 777 -21.43 41.26 31.09
CA GLU A 777 -20.09 41.53 30.53
C GLU A 777 -19.48 42.80 31.14
N THR A 778 -20.29 43.83 31.31
CA THR A 778 -19.84 45.13 31.83
C THR A 778 -20.05 45.26 33.34
N ASP A 779 -20.68 44.28 33.99
CA ASP A 779 -21.10 44.33 35.40
C ASP A 779 -21.82 45.66 35.69
N ASP A 780 -22.90 45.93 34.96
CA ASP A 780 -23.67 47.19 35.07
C ASP A 780 -25.18 46.93 35.08
N SER A 781 -25.92 47.80 35.74
CA SER A 781 -27.37 47.70 35.96
C SER A 781 -28.03 49.09 36.06
N ASP A 782 -29.29 49.17 35.63
CA ASP A 782 -30.20 50.30 35.81
C ASP A 782 -31.62 49.73 35.87
N LEU A 783 -32.09 49.42 37.09
CA LEU A 783 -33.33 48.73 37.37
C LEU A 783 -34.26 49.63 38.19
N ASN A 784 -35.50 49.80 37.74
CA ASN A 784 -36.58 50.35 38.55
C ASN A 784 -37.19 49.22 39.38
N LEU A 785 -37.33 49.44 40.68
CA LEU A 785 -37.86 48.51 41.66
C LEU A 785 -39.07 49.13 42.34
N ASN A 786 -40.16 48.37 42.44
CA ASN A 786 -41.35 48.74 43.20
C ASN A 786 -41.79 47.56 44.05
N LEU A 787 -41.77 47.75 45.36
CA LEU A 787 -42.14 46.77 46.38
C LEU A 787 -43.34 47.33 47.14
N ALA A 788 -44.39 46.53 47.28
CA ALA A 788 -45.55 46.81 48.11
C ALA A 788 -45.83 45.58 48.97
N SER A 789 -46.05 45.78 50.26
CA SER A 789 -46.49 44.74 51.19
C SER A 789 -47.62 45.26 52.06
N SER A 790 -48.64 44.44 52.26
CA SER A 790 -49.67 44.65 53.28
C SER A 790 -49.24 44.14 54.65
N ASP A 791 -48.24 43.25 54.70
CA ASP A 791 -47.60 42.74 55.92
C ASP A 791 -46.08 42.67 55.74
N ALA A 792 -45.37 43.64 56.31
CA ALA A 792 -43.90 43.70 56.25
C ALA A 792 -43.22 42.58 57.05
N THR A 793 -43.92 41.95 58.01
CA THR A 793 -43.37 40.83 58.78
C THR A 793 -43.25 39.58 57.91
N GLU A 794 -44.19 39.35 56.98
CA GLU A 794 -44.07 38.30 55.97
C GLU A 794 -42.86 38.54 55.05
N LEU A 795 -42.66 39.78 54.60
CA LEU A 795 -41.51 40.14 53.78
C LEU A 795 -40.17 39.94 54.52
N GLN A 796 -40.08 40.36 55.79
CA GLN A 796 -38.87 40.17 56.60
C GLN A 796 -38.55 38.68 56.77
N ARG A 797 -39.57 37.83 56.96
CA ARG A 797 -39.39 36.36 56.98
C ARG A 797 -38.81 35.85 55.66
N VAL A 798 -39.29 36.32 54.50
CA VAL A 798 -38.75 35.95 53.18
C VAL A 798 -37.30 36.40 53.02
N ILE A 799 -36.95 37.63 53.43
CA ILE A 799 -35.57 38.14 53.38
C ILE A 799 -34.64 37.25 54.22
N ASN A 800 -35.04 36.96 55.47
CA ASN A 800 -34.27 36.16 56.40
C ASN A 800 -34.11 34.70 55.94
N SER A 801 -35.14 34.14 55.32
CA SER A 801 -35.14 32.73 54.91
C SER A 801 -34.49 32.48 53.56
N THR A 802 -34.50 33.45 52.64
CA THR A 802 -33.87 33.31 51.31
C THR A 802 -32.36 33.54 51.31
N GLY A 803 -31.83 34.26 52.30
CA GLY A 803 -30.40 34.56 52.40
C GLY A 803 -29.86 35.47 51.28
N PHE A 804 -30.72 36.12 50.50
CA PHE A 804 -30.31 37.02 49.41
C PHE A 804 -29.69 38.33 49.89
N PHE A 805 -30.03 38.78 51.10
CA PHE A 805 -29.59 40.07 51.64
C PHE A 805 -28.96 39.90 53.04
N PRO A 806 -27.83 39.18 53.16
CA PRO A 806 -27.22 38.85 54.44
C PRO A 806 -26.79 40.10 55.21
N GLU A 807 -26.25 41.11 54.52
CA GLU A 807 -25.88 42.40 55.14
C GLU A 807 -27.10 43.12 55.71
N ALA A 808 -28.24 43.09 55.01
CA ALA A 808 -29.47 43.73 55.50
C ALA A 808 -29.98 43.00 56.75
N GLN A 809 -29.95 41.67 56.74
CA GLN A 809 -30.34 40.86 57.89
C GLN A 809 -29.44 41.13 59.10
N GLU A 810 -28.11 41.09 58.93
CA GLU A 810 -27.16 41.36 60.02
C GLU A 810 -27.40 42.74 60.64
N ARG A 811 -27.70 43.76 59.82
CA ARG A 811 -28.02 45.11 60.32
C ARG A 811 -29.37 45.17 61.01
N LEU A 812 -30.41 44.53 60.48
CA LEU A 812 -31.72 44.48 61.15
C LEU A 812 -31.60 43.80 62.52
N ASP A 813 -30.86 42.70 62.59
CA ASP A 813 -30.62 41.95 63.83
C ASP A 813 -29.71 42.74 64.81
N GLU A 814 -28.63 43.36 64.32
CA GLU A 814 -27.69 44.20 65.10
C GLU A 814 -28.42 45.35 65.82
N TYR A 815 -29.34 46.01 65.12
CA TYR A 815 -30.10 47.14 65.66
C TYR A 815 -31.46 46.76 66.27
N GLY A 816 -31.82 45.47 66.26
CA GLY A 816 -33.09 44.96 66.77
C GLY A 816 -34.30 45.53 66.04
N ILE A 817 -34.18 45.76 64.72
CA ILE A 817 -35.23 46.34 63.86
C ILE A 817 -36.17 45.24 63.36
N GLU A 818 -37.45 45.44 63.59
CA GLU A 818 -38.55 44.62 63.08
C GLU A 818 -39.49 45.48 62.23
N LEU A 819 -39.88 44.94 61.07
CA LEU A 819 -40.77 45.59 60.13
C LEU A 819 -42.17 44.96 60.23
N ALA A 820 -43.19 45.79 60.46
CA ALA A 820 -44.58 45.36 60.53
C ALA A 820 -45.53 46.33 59.81
N GLY A 821 -46.74 45.85 59.51
CA GLY A 821 -47.77 46.63 58.81
C GLY A 821 -47.47 46.84 57.32
N GLU A 822 -48.11 47.84 56.71
CA GLU A 822 -47.93 48.13 55.27
C GLU A 822 -46.51 48.64 55.00
N LEU A 823 -45.83 48.10 53.98
CA LEU A 823 -44.52 48.56 53.53
C LEU A 823 -44.57 48.89 52.04
N ALA A 824 -43.96 50.00 51.65
CA ALA A 824 -43.78 50.36 50.25
C ALA A 824 -42.36 50.86 50.01
N PHE A 825 -41.76 50.45 48.89
CA PHE A 825 -40.51 50.99 48.39
C PHE A 825 -40.59 51.21 46.89
N ASN A 826 -40.28 52.43 46.44
CA ASN A 826 -40.17 52.77 45.02
C ASN A 826 -38.81 53.41 44.77
N GLY A 827 -37.98 52.80 43.92
CA GLY A 827 -36.63 53.27 43.69
C GLY A 827 -35.95 52.68 42.46
N ASN A 828 -34.69 53.07 42.30
CA ASN A 828 -33.81 52.69 41.22
C ASN A 828 -32.53 52.08 41.77
N LEU A 829 -32.08 50.99 41.16
CA LEU A 829 -30.82 50.31 41.42
C LEU A 829 -29.90 50.54 40.21
N ARG A 830 -28.72 51.13 40.41
CA ARG A 830 -27.79 51.52 39.35
C ARG A 830 -26.33 51.13 39.63
N GLY A 831 -25.56 50.86 38.60
CA GLY A 831 -24.13 50.55 38.70
C GLY A 831 -23.88 49.04 38.79
N ARG A 832 -22.83 48.62 39.51
CA ARG A 832 -22.39 47.21 39.51
C ARG A 832 -23.47 46.28 40.03
N LEU A 833 -23.64 45.10 39.42
CA LEU A 833 -24.62 44.12 39.88
C LEU A 833 -24.28 43.58 41.26
N THR A 834 -23.00 43.57 41.60
CA THR A 834 -22.46 43.06 42.87
C THR A 834 -22.51 44.07 44.01
N ASP A 835 -22.50 45.37 43.71
CA ASP A 835 -22.50 46.47 44.69
C ASP A 835 -23.14 47.74 44.07
N PRO A 836 -24.48 47.76 43.92
CA PRO A 836 -25.16 48.83 43.23
C PRO A 836 -25.44 50.04 44.13
N THR A 837 -25.68 51.18 43.50
CA THR A 837 -26.33 52.33 44.13
C THR A 837 -27.85 52.17 44.11
N ILE A 838 -28.50 52.32 45.25
CA ILE A 838 -29.96 52.25 45.42
C ILE A 838 -30.47 53.65 45.81
N ASP A 839 -31.32 54.27 44.98
CA ASP A 839 -32.00 55.53 45.27
C ASP A 839 -33.52 55.32 45.28
N GLY A 840 -34.24 55.70 46.32
CA GLY A 840 -35.69 55.49 46.36
C GLY A 840 -36.39 56.05 47.58
N ARG A 841 -37.71 55.93 47.62
CA ARG A 841 -38.55 56.28 48.76
C ARG A 841 -39.05 55.00 49.42
N ALA A 842 -38.81 54.85 50.70
CA ALA A 842 -39.31 53.77 51.54
C ALA A 842 -40.36 54.29 52.53
N SER A 843 -41.37 53.49 52.83
CA SER A 843 -42.28 53.71 53.94
C SER A 843 -42.70 52.39 54.58
N VAL A 844 -42.82 52.36 55.91
CA VAL A 844 -43.34 51.24 56.70
C VAL A 844 -44.33 51.75 57.73
N GLY A 845 -45.48 51.09 57.86
CA GLY A 845 -46.59 51.49 58.70
C GLY A 845 -46.34 51.27 60.20
N SER A 846 -45.47 50.30 60.54
CA SER A 846 -45.05 50.03 61.91
C SER A 846 -43.56 49.66 61.94
N PHE A 847 -42.73 50.63 62.31
CA PHE A 847 -41.31 50.46 62.56
C PHE A 847 -41.10 50.06 64.02
N VAL A 848 -40.72 48.81 64.27
CA VAL A 848 -40.44 48.29 65.60
C VAL A 848 -38.93 48.24 65.78
N MET A 849 -38.43 48.72 66.91
CA MET A 849 -37.02 48.63 67.23
C MET A 849 -36.86 48.26 68.71
N ASN A 850 -36.06 47.22 68.99
CA ASN A 850 -35.88 46.65 70.32
C ASN A 850 -37.23 46.33 71.01
N GLU A 851 -38.10 45.57 70.33
CA GLU A 851 -39.45 45.15 70.78
C GLU A 851 -40.45 46.29 70.99
N ARG A 852 -40.11 47.54 70.62
CA ARG A 852 -40.97 48.70 70.82
C ARG A 852 -41.43 49.29 69.49
N ASN A 853 -42.74 49.44 69.34
CA ASN A 853 -43.32 50.08 68.17
C ASN A 853 -43.09 51.60 68.23
N LEU A 854 -42.27 52.09 67.31
CA LEU A 854 -41.92 53.51 67.19
C LEU A 854 -42.86 54.27 66.23
N GLY A 855 -43.81 53.59 65.60
CA GLY A 855 -44.81 54.17 64.70
C GLY A 855 -44.46 54.05 63.22
N ALA A 856 -45.05 54.90 62.37
CA ALA A 856 -44.88 54.84 60.92
C ALA A 856 -43.63 55.61 60.47
N LEU A 857 -42.77 54.97 59.68
CA LEU A 857 -41.54 55.55 59.15
C LEU A 857 -41.66 55.76 57.64
N SER A 858 -41.28 56.94 57.14
CA SER A 858 -41.08 57.19 55.71
C SER A 858 -39.77 57.93 55.48
N ALA A 859 -39.02 57.57 54.44
CA ALA A 859 -37.73 58.19 54.16
C ALA A 859 -37.35 58.09 52.68
N ARG A 860 -36.48 58.98 52.23
CA ARG A 860 -35.75 58.84 50.97
C ARG A 860 -34.37 58.27 51.24
N LEU A 861 -34.07 57.14 50.61
CA LEU A 861 -32.83 56.39 50.75
C LEU A 861 -31.95 56.64 49.52
N ASN A 862 -30.67 56.87 49.74
CA ASN A 862 -29.62 56.87 48.74
C ASN A 862 -28.44 56.07 49.29
N ILE A 863 -28.35 54.81 48.91
CA ILE A 863 -27.33 53.86 49.35
C ILE A 863 -26.35 53.70 48.20
N THR A 864 -25.09 54.03 48.40
CA THR A 864 -24.00 53.77 47.44
C THR A 864 -23.03 52.76 48.05
N PRO A 865 -22.08 52.22 47.25
CA PRO A 865 -20.96 51.44 47.78
C PRO A 865 -20.21 52.09 48.96
N GLU A 866 -20.22 53.42 49.03
CA GLU A 866 -19.42 54.19 50.00
C GLU A 866 -20.24 54.68 51.20
N VAL A 867 -21.54 54.99 51.02
CA VAL A 867 -22.34 55.66 52.04
C VAL A 867 -23.82 55.27 51.99
N ILE A 868 -24.44 55.17 53.16
CA ILE A 868 -25.88 55.10 53.35
C ILE A 868 -26.37 56.49 53.72
N ASN A 869 -27.12 57.13 52.82
CA ASN A 869 -27.77 58.41 53.06
C ASN A 869 -29.28 58.23 53.21
N VAL A 870 -29.83 58.75 54.30
CA VAL A 870 -31.27 58.89 54.51
C VAL A 870 -31.60 60.37 54.55
N THR A 871 -32.51 60.80 53.69
CA THR A 871 -33.01 62.17 53.62
C THR A 871 -34.53 62.16 53.73
N GLU A 872 -35.12 63.28 54.14
CA GLU A 872 -36.58 63.37 54.35
C GLU A 872 -37.14 62.27 55.28
N GLY A 873 -36.34 61.78 56.24
CA GLY A 873 -36.77 60.81 57.22
C GLY A 873 -37.87 61.38 58.09
N LYS A 874 -38.97 60.67 58.24
CA LYS A 874 -40.11 61.04 59.08
C LYS A 874 -40.63 59.82 59.80
N LEU A 875 -40.50 59.80 61.13
CA LEU A 875 -41.14 58.86 62.02
C LEU A 875 -42.36 59.54 62.68
N THR A 876 -43.52 58.89 62.63
CA THR A 876 -44.76 59.39 63.24
C THR A 876 -45.23 58.37 64.28
N GLU A 877 -45.23 58.75 65.55
CA GLU A 877 -45.59 57.87 66.65
C GLU A 877 -47.11 57.65 66.71
N PRO A 878 -47.58 56.51 67.27
CA PRO A 878 -49.00 56.19 67.36
C PRO A 878 -49.83 57.20 68.17
N ASP A 879 -49.20 57.93 69.10
CA ASP A 879 -49.79 58.93 70.00
C ASP A 879 -49.72 60.37 69.45
N GLY A 880 -49.20 60.57 68.23
CA GLY A 880 -49.21 61.85 67.51
C GLY A 880 -47.90 62.63 67.51
N GLY A 881 -46.88 62.18 68.24
CA GLY A 881 -45.52 62.72 68.19
C GLY A 881 -44.77 62.35 66.90
N GLY A 882 -43.61 62.97 66.64
CA GLY A 882 -42.81 62.60 65.47
C GLY A 882 -41.38 63.15 65.41
N ILE A 883 -40.56 62.45 64.63
CA ILE A 883 -39.15 62.78 64.36
C ILE A 883 -39.00 63.05 62.87
N GLN A 884 -38.43 64.20 62.51
CA GLN A 884 -37.89 64.42 61.16
C GLN A 884 -36.38 64.29 61.21
N PHE A 885 -35.75 63.49 60.35
CA PHE A 885 -34.31 63.25 60.41
C PHE A 885 -33.64 63.09 59.05
N ALA A 886 -32.33 63.34 59.04
CA ALA A 886 -31.40 63.00 57.97
C ALA A 886 -30.20 62.25 58.57
N LEU A 887 -29.79 61.17 57.93
CA LEU A 887 -28.69 60.30 58.37
C LEU A 887 -27.67 60.19 57.23
N ASN A 888 -26.39 60.38 57.55
CA ASN A 888 -25.26 60.03 56.68
C ASN A 888 -24.41 59.00 57.42
N ALA A 889 -24.35 57.78 56.89
CA ALA A 889 -23.63 56.68 57.48
C ALA A 889 -22.64 56.09 56.45
N PRO A 890 -21.37 56.53 56.44
CA PRO A 890 -20.33 55.94 55.59
C PRO A 890 -20.17 54.44 55.89
N ARG A 891 -19.96 53.61 54.87
CA ARG A 891 -19.80 52.15 55.02
C ARG A 891 -18.40 51.74 55.51
N ALA A 892 -17.43 52.64 55.45
CA ALA A 892 -16.05 52.43 55.89
C ALA A 892 -15.58 53.55 56.82
N GLY A 893 -14.76 53.20 57.82
CA GLY A 893 -14.30 54.09 58.89
C GLY A 893 -15.02 53.82 60.22
N GLU A 894 -14.40 54.23 61.33
CA GLU A 894 -14.98 54.14 62.68
C GLU A 894 -15.57 55.50 63.08
N ASP A 895 -16.70 55.48 63.81
CA ASP A 895 -17.34 56.65 64.44
C ASP A 895 -17.63 57.85 63.52
N ASN A 896 -18.01 57.60 62.26
CA ASN A 896 -18.20 58.64 61.24
C ASN A 896 -19.65 58.82 60.77
N ILE A 897 -20.62 58.31 61.53
CA ILE A 897 -22.06 58.47 61.26
C ILE A 897 -22.54 59.83 61.80
N SER A 898 -23.27 60.60 60.98
CA SER A 898 -23.93 61.84 61.41
C SER A 898 -25.45 61.75 61.29
N LEU A 899 -26.15 62.26 62.30
CA LEU A 899 -27.62 62.24 62.41
C LEU A 899 -28.13 63.64 62.80
N GLU A 900 -28.85 64.28 61.88
CA GLU A 900 -29.61 65.49 62.17
C GLU A 900 -31.07 65.12 62.38
N ALA A 901 -31.68 65.50 63.50
CA ALA A 901 -33.08 65.20 63.79
C ALA A 901 -33.81 66.36 64.49
N LYS A 902 -35.06 66.59 64.11
CA LYS A 902 -36.02 67.49 64.77
C LYS A 902 -37.12 66.65 65.40
N LEU A 903 -37.27 66.81 66.71
CA LEU A 903 -38.24 66.09 67.53
C LEU A 903 -39.42 67.01 67.84
N ASP A 904 -40.63 66.50 67.69
CA ASP A 904 -41.87 67.18 68.04
C ASP A 904 -42.78 66.25 68.84
N GLN A 905 -42.93 66.54 70.13
CA GLN A 905 -43.74 65.78 71.08
C GLN A 905 -43.43 64.27 71.09
N VAL A 906 -42.15 63.92 70.97
CA VAL A 906 -41.67 62.54 70.87
C VAL A 906 -41.64 61.88 72.24
N ASN A 907 -42.17 60.66 72.36
CA ASN A 907 -42.13 59.88 73.58
C ASN A 907 -40.67 59.54 73.96
N ALA A 908 -40.21 60.05 75.11
CA ALA A 908 -38.84 59.83 75.58
C ALA A 908 -38.48 58.34 75.69
N GLY A 909 -39.43 57.48 76.09
CA GLY A 909 -39.22 56.05 76.15
C GLY A 909 -39.03 55.41 74.78
N ASN A 910 -39.73 55.88 73.74
CA ASN A 910 -39.54 55.44 72.35
C ASN A 910 -38.17 55.89 71.82
N LEU A 911 -37.78 57.13 72.09
CA LEU A 911 -36.47 57.67 71.69
C LEU A 911 -35.31 56.90 72.35
N ILE A 912 -35.43 56.55 73.63
CA ILE A 912 -34.41 55.77 74.35
C ILE A 912 -34.34 54.33 73.84
N ALA A 913 -35.47 53.74 73.48
CA ALA A 913 -35.50 52.44 72.80
C ALA A 913 -34.80 52.50 71.43
N ALA A 914 -34.71 53.68 70.83
CA ALA A 914 -34.07 53.88 69.55
C ALA A 914 -32.54 54.10 69.59
N LEU A 915 -31.93 54.19 70.78
CA LEU A 915 -30.50 54.47 70.93
C LEU A 915 -29.66 53.17 70.98
N PRO A 916 -28.76 52.94 70.00
CA PRO A 916 -27.98 51.69 69.91
C PRO A 916 -26.90 51.56 71.00
N LEU A 917 -26.47 52.67 71.62
CA LEU A 917 -25.28 52.74 72.48
C LEU A 917 -25.49 52.45 73.99
N MET A 918 -26.70 52.03 74.41
CA MET A 918 -26.99 51.74 75.83
C MET A 918 -27.06 50.24 76.10
N LYS A 919 -26.51 49.81 77.25
CA LYS A 919 -26.64 48.42 77.72
C LYS A 919 -28.13 48.05 77.90
N PRO A 920 -28.56 46.82 77.56
CA PRO A 920 -29.97 46.39 77.63
C PRO A 920 -30.65 46.67 78.98
N GLU A 921 -29.93 46.48 80.08
CA GLU A 921 -30.40 46.73 81.45
C GLU A 921 -30.68 48.22 81.72
N THR A 922 -29.83 49.12 81.21
CA THR A 922 -30.01 50.57 81.30
C THR A 922 -31.17 51.03 80.41
N ARG A 923 -31.34 50.42 79.23
CA ARG A 923 -32.44 50.71 78.30
C ARG A 923 -33.80 50.34 78.91
N GLN A 924 -33.92 49.17 79.53
CA GLN A 924 -35.17 48.74 80.20
C GLN A 924 -35.57 49.68 81.34
N SER A 925 -34.64 50.10 82.19
CA SER A 925 -34.96 51.00 83.31
C SER A 925 -35.47 52.39 82.86
N LEU A 926 -34.86 52.94 81.79
CA LEU A 926 -35.20 54.26 81.26
C LEU A 926 -36.40 54.24 80.29
N SER A 927 -36.73 53.10 79.70
CA SER A 927 -37.87 52.97 78.77
C SER A 927 -39.25 53.22 79.40
N SER A 928 -39.33 53.20 80.74
CA SER A 928 -40.56 53.47 81.51
C SER A 928 -40.91 54.97 81.62
N LEU A 929 -40.04 55.86 81.12
CA LEU A 929 -40.25 57.31 81.09
C LEU A 929 -41.43 57.67 80.16
N ARG A 930 -42.47 58.29 80.74
CA ARG A 930 -43.59 58.90 80.02
C ARG A 930 -43.41 60.42 80.03
N SER A 931 -42.62 60.92 79.09
CA SER A 931 -42.42 62.36 78.90
C SER A 931 -42.27 62.68 77.42
N ASP A 932 -42.89 63.75 76.96
CA ASP A 932 -42.80 64.19 75.57
C ASP A 932 -41.61 65.14 75.40
N LEU A 933 -40.82 64.93 74.35
CA LEU A 933 -39.62 65.68 74.05
C LEU A 933 -39.78 66.38 72.69
N SER A 934 -39.55 67.70 72.70
CA SER A 934 -39.39 68.49 71.47
C SER A 934 -38.01 69.14 71.48
N GLY A 935 -37.33 69.14 70.33
CA GLY A 935 -35.97 69.65 70.25
C GLY A 935 -35.28 69.38 68.92
N ARG A 936 -33.98 69.68 68.87
CA ARG A 936 -33.10 69.33 67.75
C ARG A 936 -31.93 68.51 68.28
N VAL A 937 -31.55 67.47 67.53
CA VAL A 937 -30.38 66.62 67.72
C VAL A 937 -29.52 66.80 66.47
N ASN A 938 -28.24 67.06 66.65
CA ASN A 938 -27.25 67.19 65.59
C ASN A 938 -26.05 66.31 65.90
#